data_AF-D3BI87-F1
#
_entry.id   AF-D3BI87-F1
#
_cell.length_a   1.000
_cell.length_b   1.000
_cell.length_c   1.000
_cell.angle_alpha   90.00
_cell.angle_beta   90.00
_cell.angle_gamma   90.00
#
_symmetry.space_group_name_H-M   'P 1'
#
loop_
_entity.id
_entity.type
_entity.pdbx_description
1 polymer ?
#
loop_
_entity_poly.entity_id
_entity_poly.type
_entity_poly.pdbx_seq_one_letter_code
_entity_poly.pdbx_strand_id
1 'polypeptide(L)'
;MSIDQLFLSFCKKRRQWRCDLAVVNTDQKLYAIPCTINVLSAQLKVAILTSSDNMDFGFNYQINDGFIKTQRYFNSSEIKMFELITPDIFNQTVERLIAEGYNGIVASSVEMATPTRFFATNNPQVRFLIRGSLTNTTNLSYFTYNIGINYYLTGFFAGLMTKTGKLGCVAPGLPYVPNYTCAAFLYWVSVDKSTGAANRLIDDGIDLLVNNQNDFSAEHTIMKRGGLGLGTNGYPQENIYGQHIGMSIVLDWSSVFINFVNLIVQDSPYSRKDYGDFPNNFIQISSFSFTVPEAVQKKVTDEVKRLATIPRLQHPYYCNDFNRQLADLNSTLFNPPLTGAKNNCMSNGQYFAFNTPYPGTNDRGYYSIPLTKIDVDNNLLYGFSITAGILIILSVVAIVAIYIFRNTHAIRSASPIFSMTIIFGGILTYVGVITYVLTPSNGSCNARFWFLAIGYAVMVGCMVVKNIRIWLIFDNPELRVIKITNLHLFPWVAGLVAILVVLLGLLTAPSIGNNGVTQAFGPDTDLELAAYEFQDICSMDSNGSSILLAILAVFGLLIIIGVFVSWKIRIVDIEDFNESKPIAHTLYVGLLSCFIVIPLMVSPQTRSSEQTIISAAALFITTVSMSILFIPKFLRIATGDKSSDVFNRSKSSIAASRSSKNSSNKNSGFEDDESKVAYSGKIHATFDSDAEEAKSNQTDNNPNPGSPTFSNMENINIDDEKEENEQ
;
A
#
# COMPACT_ATOMS: atom_id res chain seq x y z
N MET A 1 11.58 5.87 -67.72
CA MET A 1 10.24 5.58 -67.13
C MET A 1 9.68 4.36 -67.85
N SER A 2 9.58 3.23 -67.18
CA SER A 2 8.77 2.08 -67.61
C SER A 2 7.87 1.66 -66.44
N ILE A 3 6.84 0.85 -66.73
CA ILE A 3 5.67 0.68 -65.85
C ILE A 3 5.83 -0.49 -64.85
N ASP A 4 6.91 -1.25 -64.98
CA ASP A 4 7.09 -2.57 -64.37
C ASP A 4 7.34 -2.53 -62.85
N GLN A 5 7.92 -1.45 -62.32
CA GLN A 5 8.21 -1.32 -60.89
C GLN A 5 6.99 -0.96 -60.00
N LEU A 6 5.83 -0.65 -60.58
CA LEU A 6 4.63 -0.33 -59.80
C LEU A 6 3.76 -1.56 -59.47
N PHE A 7 3.90 -2.67 -60.21
CA PHE A 7 3.03 -3.84 -60.06
C PHE A 7 3.43 -4.78 -58.89
N LEU A 8 4.72 -4.85 -58.55
CA LEU A 8 5.24 -5.72 -57.48
C LEU A 8 4.89 -5.27 -56.05
N SER A 9 4.31 -4.06 -55.88
CA SER A 9 3.92 -3.53 -54.57
C SER A 9 2.55 -4.04 -54.08
N PHE A 10 1.61 -4.33 -55.00
CA PHE A 10 0.19 -4.48 -54.65
C PHE A 10 -0.31 -5.91 -54.38
N CYS A 11 0.40 -6.94 -54.83
CA CYS A 11 -0.03 -8.34 -54.68
C CYS A 11 0.31 -9.00 -53.32
N LYS A 12 0.40 -8.22 -52.23
CA LYS A 12 0.65 -8.74 -50.85
C LYS A 12 -0.57 -8.66 -49.92
N LYS A 13 -1.80 -8.80 -50.43
CA LYS A 13 -3.03 -8.92 -49.61
C LYS A 13 -4.23 -9.53 -50.34
N ARG A 14 -4.45 -10.85 -50.16
CA ARG A 14 -5.74 -11.57 -49.93
C ARG A 14 -5.67 -13.04 -50.36
N ARG A 15 -6.33 -13.93 -49.60
CA ARG A 15 -6.66 -15.30 -50.02
C ARG A 15 -7.83 -15.24 -51.01
N GLN A 16 -7.78 -15.95 -52.13
CA GLN A 16 -8.92 -16.78 -52.55
C GLN A 16 -8.55 -17.80 -53.65
N TRP A 17 -9.41 -18.81 -53.76
CA TRP A 17 -9.29 -19.95 -54.65
C TRP A 17 -9.35 -19.57 -56.14
N ARG A 18 -8.60 -20.31 -56.96
CA ARG A 18 -9.02 -20.61 -58.34
C ARG A 18 -8.45 -21.95 -58.80
N CYS A 19 -9.35 -22.87 -59.14
CA CYS A 19 -9.05 -23.95 -60.06
C CYS A 19 -9.09 -23.43 -61.51
N ASP A 20 -8.99 -24.36 -62.45
CA ASP A 20 -9.25 -24.20 -63.88
C ASP A 20 -8.25 -23.35 -64.68
N LEU A 21 -7.37 -24.06 -65.39
CA LEU A 21 -7.52 -24.11 -66.85
C LEU A 21 -6.86 -25.36 -67.42
N ALA A 22 -7.67 -26.25 -67.98
CA ALA A 22 -7.18 -27.35 -68.81
C ALA A 22 -6.93 -26.84 -70.23
N VAL A 23 -5.77 -27.17 -70.80
CA VAL A 23 -5.51 -27.05 -72.24
C VAL A 23 -5.26 -28.47 -72.77
N VAL A 24 -6.22 -28.98 -73.53
CA VAL A 24 -6.04 -30.24 -74.26
C VAL A 24 -5.32 -29.92 -75.57
N ASN A 25 -4.23 -30.64 -75.85
CA ASN A 25 -3.93 -30.98 -77.24
C ASN A 25 -3.34 -32.40 -77.32
N THR A 26 -3.42 -33.00 -78.48
CA THR A 26 -3.24 -34.44 -78.72
C THR A 26 -1.78 -34.91 -78.59
N ASP A 27 -1.52 -35.88 -77.72
CA ASP A 27 -1.05 -37.21 -78.17
C ASP A 27 -1.13 -38.28 -77.06
N GLN A 28 -1.48 -39.52 -77.44
CA GLN A 28 -1.75 -40.61 -76.49
C GLN A 28 -0.48 -41.38 -76.07
N LYS A 29 0.17 -40.96 -74.98
CA LYS A 29 1.00 -41.85 -74.14
C LYS A 29 0.81 -41.57 -72.65
N LEU A 30 0.05 -42.42 -71.96
CA LEU A 30 -0.04 -42.42 -70.50
C LEU A 30 1.28 -42.92 -69.90
N TYR A 31 2.07 -42.01 -69.35
CA TYR A 31 3.09 -42.35 -68.37
C TYR A 31 2.57 -41.99 -66.99
N ALA A 32 2.22 -43.01 -66.19
CA ALA A 32 1.86 -42.84 -64.80
C ALA A 32 3.11 -42.53 -63.97
N ILE A 33 3.51 -41.26 -63.92
CA ILE A 33 4.45 -40.79 -62.90
C ILE A 33 3.71 -40.90 -61.56
N PRO A 34 4.19 -41.71 -60.59
CA PRO A 34 3.57 -41.76 -59.28
C PRO A 34 3.79 -40.41 -58.60
N CYS A 35 2.73 -39.60 -58.53
CA CYS A 35 2.76 -38.36 -57.77
C CYS A 35 2.75 -38.73 -56.28
N THR A 36 3.94 -38.99 -55.72
CA THR A 36 4.14 -39.15 -54.28
C THR A 36 3.69 -37.85 -53.63
N ILE A 37 2.54 -37.91 -52.97
CA ILE A 37 2.08 -36.84 -52.09
C ILE A 37 3.10 -36.78 -50.95
N ASN A 38 4.05 -35.86 -51.08
CA ASN A 38 4.79 -35.36 -49.92
C ASN A 38 3.75 -34.70 -49.03
N VAL A 39 3.25 -35.47 -48.07
CA VAL A 39 2.45 -34.96 -46.96
C VAL A 39 3.21 -33.76 -46.41
N LEU A 40 2.55 -32.60 -46.31
CA LEU A 40 3.18 -31.42 -45.72
C LEU A 40 3.65 -31.82 -44.31
N SER A 41 4.96 -31.83 -44.11
CA SER A 41 5.54 -31.88 -42.76
C SER A 41 4.83 -30.82 -41.95
N ALA A 42 4.12 -31.21 -40.89
CA ALA A 42 3.42 -30.28 -40.02
C ALA A 42 4.41 -29.20 -39.58
N GLN A 43 4.08 -27.92 -39.81
CA GLN A 43 5.02 -26.84 -39.55
C GLN A 43 5.39 -26.87 -38.07
N LEU A 44 6.65 -27.22 -37.77
CA LEU A 44 7.13 -27.37 -36.40
C LEU A 44 6.94 -26.05 -35.65
N LYS A 45 6.10 -26.05 -34.60
CA LYS A 45 5.84 -24.89 -33.73
C LYS A 45 5.71 -25.35 -32.29
N VAL A 46 6.70 -25.03 -31.47
CA VAL A 46 6.81 -25.56 -30.10
C VAL A 46 6.95 -24.43 -29.10
N ALA A 47 6.04 -24.40 -28.13
CA ALA A 47 6.08 -23.49 -27.00
C ALA A 47 6.65 -24.21 -25.77
N ILE A 48 7.58 -23.57 -25.07
CA ILE A 48 8.11 -24.03 -23.77
C ILE A 48 7.70 -22.99 -22.72
N LEU A 49 6.92 -23.42 -21.73
CA LEU A 49 6.30 -22.55 -20.72
C LEU A 49 7.06 -22.69 -19.39
N THR A 50 7.51 -21.58 -18.81
CA THR A 50 8.04 -21.47 -17.44
C THR A 50 7.15 -20.58 -16.56
N SER A 51 7.12 -20.87 -15.25
CA SER A 51 6.35 -20.08 -14.29
C SER A 51 7.08 -18.81 -13.82
N SER A 52 8.41 -18.71 -13.99
CA SER A 52 9.23 -17.51 -13.72
C SER A 52 9.83 -16.94 -15.00
N ASP A 53 10.54 -15.84 -14.84
CA ASP A 53 11.61 -15.39 -15.72
C ASP A 53 12.77 -16.42 -15.80
N ASN A 54 13.60 -16.30 -16.84
CA ASN A 54 14.77 -17.15 -17.04
C ASN A 54 16.04 -16.72 -16.27
N MET A 55 15.98 -15.64 -15.47
CA MET A 55 17.13 -15.03 -14.78
C MET A 55 17.22 -15.46 -13.30
N ASP A 56 16.46 -16.47 -12.88
CA ASP A 56 16.56 -17.09 -11.56
C ASP A 56 17.93 -17.74 -11.27
N PHE A 57 18.75 -17.96 -12.32
CA PHE A 57 19.98 -18.75 -12.28
C PHE A 57 19.78 -20.08 -11.54
N GLY A 58 18.66 -20.73 -11.82
CA GLY A 58 18.21 -21.94 -11.14
C GLY A 58 17.39 -22.83 -12.06
N PHE A 59 16.16 -23.13 -11.65
CA PHE A 59 15.30 -24.04 -12.39
C PHE A 59 14.95 -23.48 -13.78
N ASN A 60 14.48 -22.24 -13.86
CA ASN A 60 13.97 -21.64 -15.08
C ASN A 60 15.12 -21.28 -16.05
N TYR A 61 16.28 -20.88 -15.53
CA TYR A 61 17.51 -20.74 -16.31
C TYR A 61 17.88 -22.05 -17.03
N GLN A 62 17.80 -23.20 -16.35
CA GLN A 62 18.17 -24.49 -16.97
C GLN A 62 17.10 -25.01 -17.95
N ILE A 63 15.84 -24.58 -17.80
CA ILE A 63 14.83 -24.72 -18.87
C ILE A 63 15.21 -23.86 -20.08
N ASN A 64 15.69 -22.62 -19.88
CA ASN A 64 16.14 -21.73 -20.96
C ASN A 64 17.39 -22.26 -21.69
N ASP A 65 18.41 -22.75 -20.98
CA ASP A 65 19.58 -23.38 -21.60
C ASP A 65 19.19 -24.63 -22.43
N GLY A 66 18.34 -25.50 -21.86
CA GLY A 66 17.78 -26.65 -22.59
C GLY A 66 16.98 -26.24 -23.83
N PHE A 67 16.19 -25.15 -23.74
CA PHE A 67 15.48 -24.55 -24.86
C PHE A 67 16.46 -24.04 -25.95
N ILE A 68 17.46 -23.25 -25.58
CA ILE A 68 18.46 -22.68 -26.51
C ILE A 68 19.24 -23.79 -27.22
N LYS A 69 19.70 -24.82 -26.48
CA LYS A 69 20.37 -26.00 -27.04
C LYS A 69 19.44 -26.76 -28.01
N THR A 70 18.16 -26.88 -27.70
CA THR A 70 17.15 -27.52 -28.58
C THR A 70 16.86 -26.69 -29.83
N GLN A 71 16.72 -25.36 -29.70
CA GLN A 71 16.50 -24.44 -30.82
C GLN A 71 17.67 -24.49 -31.82
N ARG A 72 18.91 -24.57 -31.30
CA ARG A 72 20.12 -24.78 -32.09
C ARG A 72 20.16 -26.17 -32.75
N TYR A 73 19.79 -27.24 -32.03
CA TYR A 73 19.79 -28.60 -32.56
C TYR A 73 18.88 -28.78 -33.79
N PHE A 74 17.67 -28.20 -33.78
CA PHE A 74 16.76 -28.23 -34.92
C PHE A 74 16.91 -27.04 -35.89
N ASN A 75 17.79 -26.08 -35.58
CA ASN A 75 17.98 -24.83 -36.34
C ASN A 75 16.64 -24.13 -36.68
N SER A 76 15.73 -24.04 -35.70
CA SER A 76 14.34 -23.60 -35.92
C SER A 76 13.90 -22.50 -34.95
N SER A 77 13.63 -21.32 -35.49
CA SER A 77 13.08 -20.18 -34.76
C SER A 77 11.61 -20.35 -34.33
N GLU A 78 10.94 -21.42 -34.76
CA GLU A 78 9.55 -21.73 -34.38
C GLU A 78 9.45 -22.58 -33.10
N ILE A 79 10.60 -22.97 -32.52
CA ILE A 79 10.70 -23.36 -31.11
C ILE A 79 10.90 -22.06 -30.31
N LYS A 80 10.02 -21.77 -29.35
CA LYS A 80 9.97 -20.51 -28.58
C LYS A 80 9.67 -20.77 -27.11
N MET A 81 10.19 -19.91 -26.25
CA MET A 81 9.95 -19.94 -24.80
C MET A 81 8.98 -18.82 -24.39
N PHE A 82 8.18 -19.07 -23.36
CA PHE A 82 7.27 -18.12 -22.73
C PHE A 82 7.43 -18.19 -21.21
N GLU A 83 7.70 -17.05 -20.61
CA GLU A 83 8.07 -16.90 -19.20
C GLU A 83 6.95 -16.27 -18.38
N LEU A 84 7.08 -16.31 -17.05
CA LEU A 84 6.12 -15.74 -16.09
C LEU A 84 4.69 -16.29 -16.23
N ILE A 85 4.54 -17.53 -16.70
CA ILE A 85 3.23 -18.17 -16.90
C ILE A 85 2.68 -18.69 -15.57
N THR A 86 2.04 -17.80 -14.82
CA THR A 86 1.37 -18.09 -13.55
C THR A 86 0.08 -18.91 -13.76
N PRO A 87 -0.43 -19.62 -12.72
CA PRO A 87 -1.58 -20.52 -12.86
C PRO A 87 -2.87 -19.86 -13.37
N ASP A 88 -3.06 -18.57 -13.10
CA ASP A 88 -4.20 -17.76 -13.52
C ASP A 88 -4.18 -17.43 -15.03
N ILE A 89 -3.01 -17.10 -15.61
CA ILE A 89 -2.87 -16.84 -17.05
C ILE A 89 -2.55 -18.10 -17.88
N PHE A 90 -2.27 -19.23 -17.24
CA PHE A 90 -1.86 -20.48 -17.90
C PHE A 90 -2.88 -20.95 -18.95
N ASN A 91 -4.16 -21.02 -18.60
CA ASN A 91 -5.20 -21.52 -19.50
C ASN A 91 -5.33 -20.65 -20.76
N GLN A 92 -5.46 -19.32 -20.59
CA GLN A 92 -5.55 -18.36 -21.68
C GLN A 92 -4.30 -18.41 -22.58
N THR A 93 -3.12 -18.64 -21.99
CA THR A 93 -1.86 -18.79 -22.72
C THR A 93 -1.87 -20.04 -23.60
N VAL A 94 -2.29 -21.19 -23.07
CA VAL A 94 -2.36 -22.45 -23.85
C VAL A 94 -3.40 -22.34 -24.97
N GLU A 95 -4.59 -21.78 -24.69
CA GLU A 95 -5.63 -21.56 -25.71
C GLU A 95 -5.14 -20.68 -26.85
N ARG A 96 -4.48 -19.55 -26.53
CA ARG A 96 -3.87 -18.66 -27.52
C ARG A 96 -2.81 -19.37 -28.36
N LEU A 97 -1.94 -20.18 -27.76
CA LEU A 97 -0.90 -20.92 -28.48
C LEU A 97 -1.49 -21.99 -29.42
N ILE A 98 -2.55 -22.67 -29.01
CA ILE A 98 -3.25 -23.62 -29.89
C ILE A 98 -3.90 -22.87 -31.07
N ALA A 99 -4.50 -21.70 -30.83
CA ALA A 99 -5.06 -20.84 -31.88
C ALA A 99 -3.99 -20.23 -32.83
N GLU A 100 -2.78 -19.94 -32.32
CA GLU A 100 -1.61 -19.55 -33.13
C GLU A 100 -0.99 -20.72 -33.92
N GLY A 101 -1.51 -21.93 -33.75
CA GLY A 101 -1.12 -23.14 -34.49
C GLY A 101 0.14 -23.83 -33.95
N TYR A 102 0.41 -23.75 -32.65
CA TYR A 102 1.48 -24.55 -32.03
C TYR A 102 1.05 -26.03 -31.93
N ASN A 103 1.93 -26.93 -32.35
CA ASN A 103 1.71 -28.38 -32.33
C ASN A 103 2.53 -29.12 -31.25
N GLY A 104 3.43 -28.41 -30.56
CA GLY A 104 4.05 -28.86 -29.31
C GLY A 104 3.90 -27.82 -28.20
N ILE A 105 3.49 -28.24 -27.00
CA ILE A 105 3.45 -27.39 -25.80
C ILE A 105 4.12 -28.13 -24.64
N VAL A 106 5.18 -27.55 -24.09
CA VAL A 106 5.91 -28.05 -22.92
C VAL A 106 5.55 -27.22 -21.69
N ALA A 107 4.92 -27.84 -20.71
CA ALA A 107 4.66 -27.24 -19.40
C ALA A 107 5.74 -27.73 -18.41
N SER A 108 6.74 -26.87 -18.15
CA SER A 108 7.95 -27.26 -17.42
C SER A 108 7.75 -27.39 -15.91
N SER A 109 6.78 -26.70 -15.33
CA SER A 109 6.56 -26.64 -13.88
C SER A 109 5.46 -27.60 -13.41
N VAL A 110 5.47 -27.99 -12.13
CA VAL A 110 4.62 -29.10 -11.61
C VAL A 110 3.16 -28.65 -11.45
N GLU A 111 2.97 -27.41 -11.03
CA GLU A 111 1.70 -26.70 -10.92
C GLU A 111 0.91 -26.67 -12.25
N MET A 112 1.62 -26.62 -13.38
CA MET A 112 1.02 -26.64 -14.72
C MET A 112 0.52 -28.02 -15.16
N ALA A 113 0.94 -29.11 -14.50
CA ALA A 113 0.70 -30.47 -14.97
C ALA A 113 -0.79 -30.84 -14.99
N THR A 114 -1.57 -30.36 -14.02
CA THR A 114 -3.02 -30.62 -13.93
C THR A 114 -3.82 -29.95 -15.07
N PRO A 115 -3.76 -28.61 -15.30
CA PRO A 115 -4.47 -27.99 -16.41
C PRO A 115 -3.96 -28.49 -17.79
N THR A 116 -2.67 -28.80 -17.93
CA THR A 116 -2.16 -29.34 -19.21
C THR A 116 -2.81 -30.67 -19.61
N ARG A 117 -3.18 -31.55 -18.65
CA ARG A 117 -3.92 -32.79 -18.96
C ARG A 117 -5.29 -32.51 -19.60
N PHE A 118 -5.99 -31.46 -19.17
CA PHE A 118 -7.28 -31.06 -19.73
C PHE A 118 -7.11 -30.61 -21.18
N PHE A 119 -6.12 -29.76 -21.46
CA PHE A 119 -5.80 -29.35 -22.82
C PHE A 119 -5.38 -30.53 -23.72
N ALA A 120 -4.60 -31.48 -23.21
CA ALA A 120 -4.21 -32.67 -23.96
C ALA A 120 -5.40 -33.55 -24.34
N THR A 121 -6.35 -33.79 -23.42
CA THR A 121 -7.58 -34.55 -23.72
C THR A 121 -8.42 -33.85 -24.80
N ASN A 122 -8.54 -32.52 -24.73
CA ASN A 122 -9.40 -31.76 -25.63
C ASN A 122 -8.74 -31.39 -26.98
N ASN A 123 -7.42 -31.56 -27.12
CA ASN A 123 -6.65 -31.19 -28.31
C ASN A 123 -5.75 -32.36 -28.78
N PRO A 124 -6.33 -33.46 -29.29
CA PRO A 124 -5.56 -34.62 -29.76
C PRO A 124 -4.57 -34.30 -30.90
N GLN A 125 -4.79 -33.20 -31.62
CA GLN A 125 -3.93 -32.69 -32.70
C GLN A 125 -2.67 -31.94 -32.19
N VAL A 126 -2.58 -31.64 -30.90
CA VAL A 126 -1.43 -30.97 -30.27
C VAL A 126 -0.75 -31.93 -29.32
N ARG A 127 0.59 -31.96 -29.35
CA ARG A 127 1.41 -32.77 -28.45
C ARG A 127 1.80 -31.96 -27.23
N PHE A 128 1.79 -32.61 -26.06
CA PHE A 128 2.06 -31.98 -24.78
C PHE A 128 3.17 -32.72 -24.04
N LEU A 129 3.99 -31.98 -23.28
CA LEU A 129 4.96 -32.53 -22.33
C LEU A 129 4.73 -31.89 -20.96
N ILE A 130 4.64 -32.70 -19.91
CA ILE A 130 4.45 -32.23 -18.52
C ILE A 130 5.51 -32.75 -17.56
N ARG A 131 5.89 -31.93 -16.58
CA ARG A 131 6.64 -32.35 -15.39
C ARG A 131 5.70 -33.02 -14.37
N GLY A 132 6.22 -33.95 -13.57
CA GLY A 132 5.56 -34.45 -12.33
C GLY A 132 4.41 -35.47 -12.43
N SER A 133 3.74 -35.64 -13.58
CA SER A 133 2.54 -36.49 -13.72
C SER A 133 2.77 -37.95 -14.13
N LEU A 134 2.29 -38.94 -13.36
CA LEU A 134 2.38 -40.36 -13.75
C LEU A 134 1.45 -40.81 -14.91
N THR A 135 0.49 -39.99 -15.34
CA THR A 135 -0.40 -40.28 -16.49
C THR A 135 0.14 -39.72 -17.81
N ASN A 136 0.10 -40.55 -18.86
CA ASN A 136 0.42 -40.24 -20.25
C ASN A 136 -0.72 -40.72 -21.18
N THR A 137 -0.86 -40.10 -22.36
CA THR A 137 -1.84 -40.49 -23.40
C THR A 137 -1.10 -40.74 -24.73
N THR A 138 -1.80 -40.76 -25.87
CA THR A 138 -1.16 -40.77 -27.20
C THR A 138 -0.43 -39.44 -27.49
N ASN A 139 -1.01 -38.30 -27.10
CA ASN A 139 -0.45 -36.96 -27.34
C ASN A 139 0.20 -36.32 -26.10
N LEU A 140 0.01 -36.86 -24.90
CA LEU A 140 0.62 -36.38 -23.65
C LEU A 140 1.84 -37.22 -23.25
N SER A 141 3.02 -36.63 -23.40
CA SER A 141 4.30 -37.13 -22.88
C SER A 141 4.58 -36.62 -21.46
N TYR A 142 5.41 -37.34 -20.73
CA TYR A 142 5.76 -37.05 -19.33
C TYR A 142 7.26 -37.14 -19.09
N PHE A 143 7.77 -36.17 -18.31
CA PHE A 143 9.10 -36.21 -17.72
C PHE A 143 9.08 -36.02 -16.20
N THR A 144 9.95 -36.73 -15.49
CA THR A 144 10.39 -36.37 -14.14
C THR A 144 11.83 -36.79 -13.92
N TYR A 145 12.42 -36.51 -12.76
CA TYR A 145 13.81 -36.86 -12.47
C TYR A 145 14.02 -37.28 -11.01
N ASN A 146 15.24 -37.70 -10.68
CA ASN A 146 15.59 -38.26 -9.39
C ASN A 146 15.84 -37.22 -8.29
N ILE A 147 14.83 -36.41 -7.99
CA ILE A 147 14.85 -35.32 -7.00
C ILE A 147 15.47 -35.74 -5.65
N GLY A 148 15.22 -36.98 -5.17
CA GLY A 148 15.80 -37.48 -3.92
C GLY A 148 17.32 -37.70 -3.95
N ILE A 149 17.92 -37.92 -5.14
CA ILE A 149 19.37 -38.08 -5.27
C ILE A 149 20.11 -36.76 -5.03
N ASN A 150 19.50 -35.63 -5.37
CA ASN A 150 20.07 -34.30 -5.23
C ASN A 150 20.37 -34.01 -3.74
N TYR A 151 19.36 -34.14 -2.88
CA TYR A 151 19.49 -33.91 -1.43
C TYR A 151 20.28 -34.99 -0.72
N TYR A 152 20.19 -36.25 -1.19
CA TYR A 152 21.06 -37.29 -0.67
C TYR A 152 22.53 -36.94 -0.90
N LEU A 153 22.88 -36.47 -2.10
CA LEU A 153 24.27 -36.18 -2.46
C LEU A 153 24.79 -34.87 -1.82
N THR A 154 23.98 -33.81 -1.76
CA THR A 154 24.37 -32.59 -1.02
C THR A 154 24.44 -32.83 0.49
N GLY A 155 23.54 -33.64 1.06
CA GLY A 155 23.62 -34.09 2.45
C GLY A 155 24.85 -34.98 2.72
N PHE A 156 25.21 -35.88 1.80
CA PHE A 156 26.41 -36.72 1.89
C PHE A 156 27.70 -35.88 1.82
N PHE A 157 27.78 -34.93 0.89
CA PHE A 157 28.86 -33.94 0.83
C PHE A 157 28.93 -33.13 2.13
N ALA A 158 27.80 -32.63 2.63
CA ALA A 158 27.77 -31.79 3.82
C ALA A 158 28.19 -32.55 5.08
N GLY A 159 27.75 -33.80 5.22
CA GLY A 159 28.21 -34.71 6.30
C GLY A 159 29.69 -35.07 6.23
N LEU A 160 30.35 -34.90 5.08
CA LEU A 160 31.81 -35.05 4.92
C LEU A 160 32.60 -33.75 5.16
N MET A 161 31.92 -32.60 5.18
CA MET A 161 32.54 -31.26 5.25
C MET A 161 32.23 -30.48 6.53
N THR A 162 31.17 -30.84 7.27
CA THR A 162 30.81 -30.21 8.54
C THR A 162 31.89 -30.44 9.61
N LYS A 163 32.13 -29.39 10.40
CA LYS A 163 33.06 -29.32 11.53
C LYS A 163 32.30 -29.34 12.86
N THR A 164 31.07 -28.83 12.88
CA THR A 164 30.19 -28.85 14.06
C THR A 164 29.35 -30.12 14.18
N GLY A 165 29.21 -30.89 13.10
CA GLY A 165 28.28 -32.02 13.02
C GLY A 165 26.80 -31.59 12.90
N LYS A 166 26.53 -30.29 12.70
CA LYS A 166 25.19 -29.72 12.58
C LYS A 166 24.94 -29.21 11.15
N LEU A 167 24.05 -29.90 10.45
CA LEU A 167 23.54 -29.48 9.15
C LEU A 167 22.18 -28.78 9.32
N GLY A 168 21.86 -27.85 8.43
CA GLY A 168 20.55 -27.19 8.37
C GLY A 168 19.96 -27.19 6.98
N CYS A 169 18.65 -26.94 6.91
CA CYS A 169 17.90 -26.92 5.67
C CYS A 169 16.92 -25.74 5.65
N VAL A 170 16.84 -25.02 4.52
CA VAL A 170 15.86 -23.94 4.28
C VAL A 170 14.94 -24.35 3.14
N ALA A 171 13.63 -24.39 3.39
CA ALA A 171 12.62 -24.82 2.41
C ALA A 171 11.42 -23.83 2.39
N PRO A 172 10.86 -23.53 1.21
CA PRO A 172 9.74 -22.58 1.09
C PRO A 172 8.39 -23.24 1.38
N GLY A 173 7.86 -22.99 2.58
CA GLY A 173 6.47 -23.27 2.93
C GLY A 173 6.10 -24.75 3.09
N LEU A 174 4.80 -25.05 3.02
CA LEU A 174 4.32 -26.42 2.85
C LEU A 174 4.62 -26.89 1.41
N PRO A 175 5.18 -28.09 1.20
CA PRO A 175 5.41 -28.58 -0.14
C PRO A 175 4.13 -29.05 -0.83
N TYR A 176 4.05 -28.85 -2.15
CA TYR A 176 2.99 -29.39 -3.00
C TYR A 176 3.04 -30.94 -3.13
N VAL A 177 4.14 -31.58 -2.72
CA VAL A 177 4.34 -33.05 -2.73
C VAL A 177 4.98 -33.47 -1.40
N PRO A 178 4.46 -34.46 -0.66
CA PRO A 178 5.09 -34.93 0.57
C PRO A 178 6.53 -35.47 0.39
N ASN A 179 7.30 -35.48 1.48
CA ASN A 179 8.75 -35.72 1.54
C ASN A 179 9.60 -34.72 0.74
N TYR A 180 9.02 -33.57 0.39
CA TYR A 180 9.74 -32.42 -0.13
C TYR A 180 10.07 -31.42 1.01
N THR A 181 10.25 -31.87 2.25
CA THR A 181 10.65 -31.02 3.39
C THR A 181 12.17 -30.69 3.44
N CYS A 182 12.88 -30.95 2.33
CA CYS A 182 14.04 -30.16 1.88
C CYS A 182 13.98 -29.85 0.37
N ALA A 183 12.81 -29.98 -0.27
CA ALA A 183 12.64 -29.96 -1.73
C ALA A 183 11.39 -29.19 -2.22
N ALA A 184 10.77 -28.36 -1.37
CA ALA A 184 9.47 -27.75 -1.64
C ALA A 184 9.55 -26.77 -2.81
N PHE A 185 8.74 -26.98 -3.85
CA PHE A 185 8.49 -25.97 -4.87
C PHE A 185 7.22 -25.21 -4.50
N LEU A 186 7.36 -23.91 -4.24
CA LEU A 186 6.26 -22.95 -4.13
C LEU A 186 6.76 -21.59 -4.63
N TYR A 187 5.88 -20.79 -5.26
CA TYR A 187 6.18 -19.39 -5.56
C TYR A 187 6.23 -18.55 -4.28
N TRP A 188 6.82 -17.36 -4.39
CA TRP A 188 6.99 -16.38 -3.30
C TRP A 188 7.99 -16.80 -2.22
N VAL A 189 9.24 -17.07 -2.62
CA VAL A 189 10.37 -16.96 -1.68
C VAL A 189 10.54 -15.49 -1.30
N SER A 190 10.15 -15.12 -0.08
CA SER A 190 10.59 -13.86 0.51
C SER A 190 12.07 -13.99 0.86
N VAL A 191 12.92 -13.22 0.15
CA VAL A 191 14.37 -13.14 0.38
C VAL A 191 14.67 -12.80 1.83
N ASP A 192 13.85 -11.94 2.46
CA ASP A 192 13.98 -11.57 3.87
C ASP A 192 13.72 -12.75 4.81
N LYS A 193 12.63 -13.53 4.58
CA LYS A 193 12.32 -14.72 5.39
C LYS A 193 13.40 -15.79 5.24
N SER A 194 13.92 -15.97 4.03
CA SER A 194 15.01 -16.90 3.74
C SER A 194 16.32 -16.48 4.43
N THR A 195 16.71 -15.21 4.27
CA THR A 195 17.91 -14.63 4.88
C THR A 195 17.83 -14.68 6.42
N GLY A 196 16.66 -14.41 6.98
CA GLY A 196 16.41 -14.50 8.42
C GLY A 196 16.46 -15.95 8.94
N ALA A 197 15.83 -16.89 8.24
CA ALA A 197 15.89 -18.31 8.57
C ALA A 197 17.33 -18.86 8.51
N ALA A 198 18.05 -18.55 7.43
CA ALA A 198 19.44 -18.97 7.25
C ALA A 198 20.36 -18.39 8.34
N ASN A 199 20.25 -17.09 8.66
CA ASN A 199 20.98 -16.49 9.79
C ASN A 199 20.65 -17.21 11.11
N ARG A 200 19.37 -17.47 11.39
CA ARG A 200 18.98 -18.11 12.65
C ARG A 200 19.54 -19.54 12.79
N LEU A 201 19.57 -20.31 11.70
CA LEU A 201 20.20 -21.63 11.70
C LEU A 201 21.72 -21.55 11.94
N ILE A 202 22.40 -20.57 11.33
CA ILE A 202 23.83 -20.33 11.55
C ILE A 202 24.10 -19.92 13.01
N ASP A 203 23.25 -19.07 13.60
CA ASP A 203 23.34 -18.66 15.01
C ASP A 203 23.08 -19.82 15.99
N ASP A 204 22.25 -20.81 15.60
CA ASP A 204 22.09 -22.08 16.33
C ASP A 204 23.33 -23.02 16.20
N GLY A 205 24.36 -22.62 15.44
CA GLY A 205 25.64 -23.30 15.29
C GLY A 205 25.72 -24.30 14.12
N ILE A 206 24.88 -24.14 13.10
CA ILE A 206 24.98 -24.90 11.84
C ILE A 206 26.06 -24.28 10.95
N ASP A 207 26.92 -25.12 10.37
CA ASP A 207 28.05 -24.68 9.54
C ASP A 207 27.92 -24.98 8.04
N LEU A 208 26.90 -25.75 7.66
CA LEU A 208 26.50 -26.02 6.27
C LEU A 208 24.98 -26.03 6.13
N LEU A 209 24.48 -25.28 5.14
CA LEU A 209 23.07 -25.20 4.78
C LEU A 209 22.82 -25.83 3.41
N VAL A 210 21.75 -26.62 3.33
CA VAL A 210 21.11 -27.06 2.08
C VAL A 210 19.80 -26.28 1.92
N ASN A 211 19.30 -26.11 0.71
CA ASN A 211 17.97 -25.54 0.48
C ASN A 211 17.25 -26.23 -0.69
N ASN A 212 15.96 -25.91 -0.88
CA ASN A 212 15.34 -25.92 -2.21
C ASN A 212 14.51 -24.66 -2.39
N GLN A 213 15.20 -23.59 -2.71
CA GLN A 213 14.67 -22.36 -3.26
C GLN A 213 15.11 -22.29 -4.74
N ASN A 214 14.48 -21.44 -5.54
CA ASN A 214 14.97 -21.20 -6.90
C ASN A 214 16.12 -20.18 -6.89
N ASP A 215 16.10 -19.26 -5.93
CA ASP A 215 17.12 -18.24 -5.67
C ASP A 215 18.18 -18.68 -4.64
N PHE A 216 19.22 -17.85 -4.47
CA PHE A 216 20.41 -18.12 -3.65
C PHE A 216 20.40 -17.51 -2.24
N SER A 217 19.27 -17.02 -1.72
CA SER A 217 19.26 -16.21 -0.50
C SER A 217 19.81 -16.95 0.74
N ALA A 218 19.60 -18.26 0.84
CA ALA A 218 20.15 -19.09 1.91
C ALA A 218 21.67 -19.31 1.77
N GLU A 219 22.16 -19.67 0.58
CA GLU A 219 23.58 -19.87 0.28
C GLU A 219 24.35 -18.56 0.44
N HIS A 220 23.81 -17.46 -0.11
CA HIS A 220 24.42 -16.14 0.00
C HIS A 220 24.54 -15.67 1.45
N THR A 221 23.59 -16.07 2.31
CA THR A 221 23.65 -15.83 3.76
C THR A 221 24.77 -16.64 4.42
N ILE A 222 24.91 -17.94 4.13
CA ILE A 222 26.00 -18.73 4.74
C ILE A 222 27.39 -18.31 4.23
N MET A 223 27.52 -17.96 2.95
CA MET A 223 28.75 -17.42 2.37
C MET A 223 29.14 -16.08 3.02
N LYS A 224 28.17 -15.18 3.27
CA LYS A 224 28.40 -13.94 4.03
C LYS A 224 28.84 -14.17 5.47
N ARG A 225 28.43 -15.27 6.10
CA ARG A 225 28.86 -15.67 7.46
C ARG A 225 30.16 -16.51 7.45
N GLY A 226 30.83 -16.66 6.30
CA GLY A 226 32.12 -17.34 6.15
C GLY A 226 32.03 -18.87 5.99
N GLY A 227 30.83 -19.41 5.79
CA GLY A 227 30.62 -20.82 5.44
C GLY A 227 30.67 -21.08 3.93
N LEU A 228 30.29 -22.30 3.53
CA LEU A 228 30.34 -22.80 2.16
C LEU A 228 28.92 -23.04 1.64
N GLY A 229 28.57 -22.49 0.48
CA GLY A 229 27.29 -22.71 -0.18
C GLY A 229 27.23 -24.06 -0.92
N LEU A 230 26.02 -24.55 -1.21
CA LEU A 230 25.76 -25.84 -1.87
C LEU A 230 24.65 -25.69 -2.91
N GLY A 231 24.95 -25.89 -4.18
CA GLY A 231 23.97 -25.67 -5.25
C GLY A 231 22.97 -26.81 -5.41
N THR A 232 21.69 -26.53 -5.17
CA THR A 232 20.59 -27.51 -5.29
C THR A 232 19.57 -27.18 -6.37
N ASN A 233 19.41 -25.90 -6.73
CA ASN A 233 18.38 -25.39 -7.65
C ASN A 233 18.54 -25.86 -9.13
N GLY A 234 19.64 -26.54 -9.44
CA GLY A 234 19.91 -27.17 -10.74
C GLY A 234 20.93 -26.43 -11.62
N TYR A 235 21.40 -25.26 -11.20
CA TYR A 235 22.39 -24.43 -11.89
C TYR A 235 23.80 -24.60 -11.27
N PRO A 236 24.89 -24.55 -12.06
CA PRO A 236 26.26 -24.49 -11.56
C PRO A 236 26.58 -23.14 -10.90
N GLN A 237 26.21 -23.01 -9.61
CA GLN A 237 26.31 -21.77 -8.84
C GLN A 237 27.74 -21.22 -8.70
N GLU A 238 28.78 -22.07 -8.87
CA GLU A 238 30.17 -21.61 -8.90
C GLU A 238 30.46 -20.65 -10.06
N ASN A 239 29.64 -20.59 -11.11
CA ASN A 239 29.78 -19.60 -12.17
C ASN A 239 29.52 -18.16 -11.69
N ILE A 240 28.83 -18.00 -10.55
CA ILE A 240 28.50 -16.71 -9.93
C ILE A 240 29.37 -16.47 -8.69
N TYR A 241 29.47 -17.48 -7.81
CA TYR A 241 30.12 -17.35 -6.50
C TYR A 241 31.48 -18.05 -6.39
N GLY A 242 31.96 -18.70 -7.46
CA GLY A 242 33.27 -19.33 -7.55
C GLY A 242 33.55 -20.30 -6.41
N GLN A 243 34.73 -20.13 -5.80
CA GLN A 243 35.26 -20.92 -4.67
C GLN A 243 34.34 -21.04 -3.45
N HIS A 244 33.32 -20.18 -3.31
CA HIS A 244 32.43 -20.17 -2.16
C HIS A 244 31.29 -21.21 -2.23
N ILE A 245 31.14 -21.88 -3.37
CA ILE A 245 30.24 -23.04 -3.56
C ILE A 245 31.05 -24.33 -3.47
N GLY A 246 30.67 -25.27 -2.61
CA GLY A 246 31.37 -26.54 -2.45
C GLY A 246 31.25 -27.46 -3.67
N MET A 247 30.01 -27.59 -4.16
CA MET A 247 29.61 -28.20 -5.42
C MET A 247 28.16 -27.77 -5.75
N SER A 248 27.75 -27.94 -7.00
CA SER A 248 26.37 -27.76 -7.46
C SER A 248 25.83 -29.05 -8.10
N ILE A 249 24.54 -29.32 -7.94
CA ILE A 249 23.81 -30.28 -8.78
C ILE A 249 23.33 -29.57 -10.04
N VAL A 250 23.64 -30.14 -11.21
CA VAL A 250 23.35 -29.57 -12.53
C VAL A 250 22.29 -30.42 -13.23
N LEU A 251 21.28 -29.78 -13.83
CA LEU A 251 20.20 -30.43 -14.58
C LEU A 251 20.22 -30.05 -16.06
N ASP A 252 20.39 -31.01 -16.99
CA ASP A 252 20.40 -30.75 -18.44
C ASP A 252 19.09 -31.18 -19.14
N TRP A 253 18.23 -30.19 -19.39
CA TRP A 253 16.92 -30.37 -20.03
C TRP A 253 16.96 -30.58 -21.56
N SER A 254 18.12 -30.42 -22.20
CA SER A 254 18.24 -30.47 -23.67
C SER A 254 17.81 -31.82 -24.22
N SER A 255 18.21 -32.91 -23.56
CA SER A 255 17.83 -34.26 -23.96
C SER A 255 16.31 -34.45 -23.94
N VAL A 256 15.63 -33.89 -22.94
CA VAL A 256 14.17 -33.99 -22.76
C VAL A 256 13.44 -33.27 -23.90
N PHE A 257 13.82 -32.03 -24.18
CA PHE A 257 13.18 -31.22 -25.20
C PHE A 257 13.53 -31.69 -26.62
N ILE A 258 14.77 -32.10 -26.89
CA ILE A 258 15.15 -32.71 -28.17
C ILE A 258 14.36 -34.00 -28.41
N ASN A 259 14.20 -34.85 -27.39
CA ASN A 259 13.40 -36.07 -27.50
C ASN A 259 11.92 -35.79 -27.75
N PHE A 260 11.33 -34.77 -27.12
CA PHE A 260 9.93 -34.37 -27.35
C PHE A 260 9.72 -33.75 -28.73
N VAL A 261 10.58 -32.84 -29.17
CA VAL A 261 10.49 -32.21 -30.49
C VAL A 261 10.64 -33.25 -31.62
N ASN A 262 11.48 -34.27 -31.44
CA ASN A 262 11.57 -35.39 -32.38
C ASN A 262 10.23 -36.13 -32.57
N LEU A 263 9.35 -36.23 -31.54
CA LEU A 263 8.01 -36.84 -31.70
C LEU A 263 7.12 -36.03 -32.64
N ILE A 264 7.27 -34.71 -32.69
CA ILE A 264 6.54 -33.81 -33.59
C ILE A 264 7.12 -33.91 -35.00
N VAL A 265 8.45 -33.82 -35.14
CA VAL A 265 9.15 -33.84 -36.44
C VAL A 265 8.99 -35.19 -37.16
N GLN A 266 8.87 -36.29 -36.42
CA GLN A 266 8.69 -37.65 -36.95
C GLN A 266 7.21 -38.08 -37.02
N ASP A 267 6.28 -37.22 -36.60
CA ASP A 267 4.86 -37.52 -36.33
C ASP A 267 4.63 -38.89 -35.64
N SER A 268 5.38 -39.15 -34.58
CA SER A 268 5.41 -40.47 -33.93
C SER A 268 4.04 -40.81 -33.32
N PRO A 269 3.43 -41.99 -33.58
CA PRO A 269 2.12 -42.33 -33.00
C PRO A 269 2.13 -42.58 -31.48
N TYR A 270 3.28 -42.35 -30.81
CA TYR A 270 3.50 -42.59 -29.39
C TYR A 270 3.93 -41.31 -28.66
N SER A 271 3.64 -41.28 -27.35
CA SER A 271 4.21 -40.30 -26.41
C SER A 271 5.23 -40.97 -25.48
N ARG A 272 6.14 -40.18 -24.92
CA ARG A 272 7.25 -40.66 -24.08
C ARG A 272 6.95 -40.60 -22.59
N LYS A 273 7.62 -41.47 -21.85
CA LYS A 273 7.67 -41.53 -20.39
C LYS A 273 9.13 -41.57 -19.98
N ASP A 274 9.71 -40.39 -19.79
CA ASP A 274 11.14 -40.21 -19.56
C ASP A 274 11.46 -39.95 -18.08
N TYR A 275 12.66 -40.35 -17.68
CA TYR A 275 13.14 -40.21 -16.30
C TYR A 275 14.60 -39.74 -16.26
N GLY A 276 14.86 -38.56 -15.71
CA GLY A 276 16.20 -37.99 -15.56
C GLY A 276 16.96 -38.51 -14.34
N ASP A 277 18.19 -38.96 -14.54
CA ASP A 277 19.07 -39.48 -13.49
C ASP A 277 20.55 -39.34 -13.93
N PHE A 278 21.52 -39.87 -13.18
CA PHE A 278 22.92 -39.89 -13.60
C PHE A 278 23.19 -40.70 -14.89
N PRO A 279 22.65 -41.94 -15.09
CA PRO A 279 23.03 -42.78 -16.24
C PRO A 279 22.60 -42.27 -17.62
N ASN A 280 21.75 -41.24 -17.70
CA ASN A 280 21.39 -40.56 -18.93
C ASN A 280 21.87 -39.08 -18.98
N ASN A 281 22.81 -38.72 -18.09
CA ASN A 281 23.42 -37.40 -17.97
C ASN A 281 22.43 -36.24 -17.73
N PHE A 282 21.19 -36.51 -17.35
CA PHE A 282 20.23 -35.45 -16.99
C PHE A 282 20.63 -34.80 -15.66
N ILE A 283 21.07 -35.59 -14.69
CA ILE A 283 21.66 -35.11 -13.43
C ILE A 283 23.17 -35.22 -13.55
N GLN A 284 23.89 -34.17 -13.20
CA GLN A 284 25.35 -34.12 -13.16
C GLN A 284 25.80 -33.41 -11.87
N ILE A 285 27.01 -33.68 -11.40
CA ILE A 285 27.69 -32.81 -10.43
C ILE A 285 28.55 -31.79 -11.17
N SER A 286 28.62 -30.58 -10.63
CA SER A 286 29.47 -29.51 -11.15
C SER A 286 30.93 -29.66 -10.67
N SER A 287 31.75 -28.63 -10.86
CA SER A 287 33.12 -28.62 -10.35
C SER A 287 33.16 -28.42 -8.83
N PHE A 288 34.07 -29.13 -8.15
CA PHE A 288 34.32 -28.88 -6.73
C PHE A 288 35.14 -27.60 -6.55
N SER A 289 34.80 -26.79 -5.56
CA SER A 289 35.71 -25.72 -5.12
C SER A 289 37.03 -26.30 -4.62
N PHE A 290 38.14 -25.59 -4.87
CA PHE A 290 39.47 -25.97 -4.38
C PHE A 290 39.55 -26.01 -2.83
N THR A 291 38.58 -25.43 -2.12
CA THR A 291 38.48 -25.55 -0.66
C THR A 291 37.99 -26.94 -0.19
N VAL A 292 37.46 -27.76 -1.10
CA VAL A 292 37.03 -29.13 -0.83
C VAL A 292 38.23 -30.07 -0.92
N PRO A 293 38.61 -30.80 0.15
CA PRO A 293 39.74 -31.71 0.10
C PRO A 293 39.55 -32.83 -0.93
N GLU A 294 40.62 -33.21 -1.65
CA GLU A 294 40.59 -34.27 -2.67
C GLU A 294 39.97 -35.59 -2.16
N ALA A 295 40.23 -35.94 -0.91
CA ALA A 295 39.64 -37.12 -0.25
C ALA A 295 38.10 -37.05 -0.10
N VAL A 296 37.51 -35.85 -0.05
CA VAL A 296 36.06 -35.63 -0.09
C VAL A 296 35.55 -35.66 -1.52
N GLN A 297 36.21 -34.93 -2.44
CA GLN A 297 35.88 -34.94 -3.87
C GLN A 297 35.82 -36.37 -4.44
N LYS A 298 36.81 -37.20 -4.10
CA LYS A 298 36.86 -38.61 -4.47
C LYS A 298 35.70 -39.42 -3.89
N LYS A 299 35.40 -39.28 -2.59
CA LYS A 299 34.26 -39.99 -1.96
C LYS A 299 32.93 -39.67 -2.64
N VAL A 300 32.69 -38.38 -2.93
CA VAL A 300 31.46 -37.92 -3.61
C VAL A 300 31.42 -38.43 -5.05
N THR A 301 32.54 -38.39 -5.77
CA THR A 301 32.65 -38.90 -7.15
C THR A 301 32.46 -40.43 -7.23
N ASP A 302 33.02 -41.18 -6.28
CA ASP A 302 32.86 -42.63 -6.22
C ASP A 302 31.44 -43.04 -5.76
N GLU A 303 30.79 -42.23 -4.93
CA GLU A 303 29.37 -42.40 -4.59
C GLU A 303 28.44 -42.10 -5.78
N VAL A 304 28.70 -41.07 -6.59
CA VAL A 304 27.96 -40.83 -7.85
C VAL A 304 28.07 -42.03 -8.79
N LYS A 305 29.27 -42.60 -8.98
CA LYS A 305 29.46 -43.83 -9.78
C LYS A 305 28.65 -45.00 -9.20
N ARG A 306 28.66 -45.16 -7.87
CA ARG A 306 27.90 -46.21 -7.17
C ARG A 306 26.40 -46.05 -7.43
N LEU A 307 25.83 -44.87 -7.20
CA LEU A 307 24.42 -44.58 -7.41
C LEU A 307 24.01 -44.74 -8.88
N ALA A 308 24.87 -44.36 -9.84
CA ALA A 308 24.64 -44.59 -11.26
C ALA A 308 24.60 -46.08 -11.69
N THR A 309 25.01 -47.02 -10.83
CA THR A 309 25.04 -48.46 -11.16
C THR A 309 24.02 -49.31 -10.41
N ILE A 310 23.41 -48.81 -9.33
CA ILE A 310 22.40 -49.55 -8.55
C ILE A 310 20.97 -49.12 -8.91
N PRO A 311 19.96 -49.98 -8.72
CA PRO A 311 18.57 -49.60 -8.95
C PRO A 311 18.10 -48.51 -7.96
N ARG A 312 17.32 -47.52 -8.42
CA ARG A 312 16.84 -46.39 -7.59
C ARG A 312 16.19 -46.80 -6.26
N LEU A 313 15.40 -47.87 -6.26
CA LEU A 313 14.75 -48.40 -5.06
C LEU A 313 15.72 -49.02 -4.04
N GLN A 314 17.01 -49.12 -4.36
CA GLN A 314 18.11 -49.55 -3.50
C GLN A 314 19.02 -48.38 -3.06
N HIS A 315 18.72 -47.14 -3.48
CA HIS A 315 19.49 -45.96 -3.07
C HIS A 315 19.30 -45.69 -1.56
N PRO A 316 20.26 -45.07 -0.85
CA PRO A 316 20.19 -44.94 0.61
C PRO A 316 18.99 -44.13 1.13
N TYR A 317 18.50 -43.14 0.37
CA TYR A 317 17.29 -42.39 0.72
C TYR A 317 15.98 -43.19 0.51
N TYR A 318 16.03 -44.32 -0.19
CA TYR A 318 14.97 -45.34 -0.21
C TYR A 318 15.22 -46.46 0.81
N CYS A 319 16.46 -46.91 0.98
CA CYS A 319 16.89 -48.01 1.86
C CYS A 319 17.91 -47.53 2.92
N ASN A 320 17.45 -47.24 4.13
CA ASN A 320 18.31 -46.92 5.27
C ASN A 320 17.76 -47.53 6.56
N ASP A 321 18.64 -47.72 7.55
CA ASP A 321 18.25 -48.36 8.81
C ASP A 321 17.39 -47.43 9.73
N PHE A 322 17.25 -46.13 9.43
CA PHE A 322 16.32 -45.24 10.13
C PHE A 322 14.85 -45.47 9.72
N ASN A 323 14.58 -45.83 8.45
CA ASN A 323 13.25 -46.25 8.01
C ASN A 323 12.71 -47.36 8.92
N ARG A 324 13.58 -48.35 9.20
CA ARG A 324 13.26 -49.45 10.09
C ARG A 324 13.05 -48.99 11.55
N GLN A 325 13.92 -48.13 12.09
CA GLN A 325 13.72 -47.57 13.43
C GLN A 325 12.36 -46.88 13.57
N LEU A 326 11.92 -46.14 12.54
CA LEU A 326 10.61 -45.49 12.52
C LEU A 326 9.45 -46.50 12.36
N ALA A 327 9.64 -47.59 11.62
CA ALA A 327 8.66 -48.68 11.51
C ALA A 327 8.53 -49.48 12.82
N ASP A 328 9.65 -49.72 13.51
CA ASP A 328 9.70 -50.37 14.83
C ASP A 328 9.07 -49.47 15.93
N LEU A 329 9.10 -48.14 15.76
CA LEU A 329 8.41 -47.16 16.62
C LEU A 329 6.92 -46.99 16.29
N ASN A 330 6.55 -47.03 15.01
CA ASN A 330 5.16 -46.96 14.56
C ASN A 330 4.94 -47.85 13.33
N SER A 331 4.39 -49.04 13.56
CA SER A 331 4.09 -50.04 12.53
C SER A 331 3.01 -49.60 11.51
N THR A 332 2.25 -48.53 11.78
CA THR A 332 1.26 -47.99 10.84
C THR A 332 1.84 -46.96 9.87
N LEU A 333 3.04 -46.43 10.14
CA LEU A 333 3.68 -45.36 9.36
C LEU A 333 4.02 -45.78 7.92
N PHE A 334 4.26 -47.08 7.72
CA PHE A 334 4.62 -47.66 6.43
C PHE A 334 3.58 -48.72 6.02
N ASN A 335 2.60 -48.29 5.22
CA ASN A 335 1.59 -49.15 4.63
C ASN A 335 1.68 -49.08 3.08
N PRO A 336 1.94 -50.19 2.36
CA PRO A 336 2.29 -51.53 2.87
C PRO A 336 3.65 -51.52 3.63
N PRO A 337 3.96 -52.56 4.42
CA PRO A 337 5.20 -52.64 5.19
C PRO A 337 6.48 -52.45 4.35
N LEU A 338 7.56 -52.04 5.03
CA LEU A 338 8.89 -51.87 4.42
C LEU A 338 9.43 -53.16 3.81
N THR A 339 10.23 -53.01 2.76
CA THR A 339 10.71 -54.10 1.90
C THR A 339 12.24 -54.25 1.96
N GLY A 340 12.80 -55.17 1.15
CA GLY A 340 14.24 -55.45 1.09
C GLY A 340 14.72 -56.41 2.18
N ALA A 341 15.95 -56.92 2.05
CA ALA A 341 16.47 -58.02 2.90
C ALA A 341 16.60 -57.70 4.40
N LYS A 342 16.44 -56.44 4.81
CA LYS A 342 16.42 -55.96 6.20
C LYS A 342 15.06 -55.39 6.65
N ASN A 343 14.04 -55.39 5.78
CA ASN A 343 12.79 -54.62 5.90
C ASN A 343 13.04 -53.13 6.19
N ASN A 344 13.91 -52.50 5.38
CA ASN A 344 14.37 -51.12 5.56
C ASN A 344 14.22 -50.26 4.29
N CYS A 345 13.60 -50.77 3.22
CA CYS A 345 13.41 -50.08 1.95
C CYS A 345 11.96 -49.63 1.73
N MET A 346 11.76 -48.33 1.45
CA MET A 346 10.49 -47.75 1.03
C MET A 346 10.17 -48.04 -0.45
N SER A 347 8.88 -48.09 -0.79
CA SER A 347 8.41 -47.96 -2.18
C SER A 347 8.34 -46.49 -2.63
N ASN A 348 8.18 -46.26 -3.94
CA ASN A 348 7.95 -44.92 -4.50
C ASN A 348 6.76 -44.19 -3.87
N GLY A 349 5.64 -44.90 -3.65
CA GLY A 349 4.42 -44.31 -3.09
C GLY A 349 4.61 -43.86 -1.64
N GLN A 350 5.33 -44.65 -0.85
CA GLN A 350 5.71 -44.28 0.53
C GLN A 350 6.67 -43.10 0.52
N TYR A 351 7.69 -43.12 -0.34
CA TYR A 351 8.65 -42.02 -0.43
C TYR A 351 7.95 -40.68 -0.72
N PHE A 352 6.98 -40.61 -1.63
CA PHE A 352 6.21 -39.38 -1.92
C PHE A 352 4.99 -39.15 -1.01
N ALA A 353 4.88 -39.88 0.11
CA ALA A 353 3.86 -39.69 1.15
C ALA A 353 4.46 -39.39 2.54
N PHE A 354 5.77 -39.56 2.71
CA PHE A 354 6.45 -39.59 4.00
C PHE A 354 6.90 -38.19 4.44
N ASN A 355 6.22 -37.60 5.44
CA ASN A 355 6.56 -36.29 6.01
C ASN A 355 7.19 -36.36 7.42
N THR A 356 7.46 -37.56 7.96
CA THR A 356 7.95 -37.73 9.34
C THR A 356 9.46 -37.43 9.45
N PRO A 357 9.90 -36.51 10.32
CA PRO A 357 11.33 -36.28 10.55
C PRO A 357 12.04 -37.54 11.07
N TYR A 358 13.27 -37.78 10.61
CA TYR A 358 14.10 -38.87 11.11
C TYR A 358 14.63 -38.55 12.52
N PRO A 359 15.02 -39.57 13.32
CA PRO A 359 15.60 -39.35 14.65
C PRO A 359 16.83 -38.43 14.59
N GLY A 360 16.80 -37.34 15.37
CA GLY A 360 17.85 -36.30 15.39
C GLY A 360 17.56 -35.08 14.51
N THR A 361 16.59 -35.13 13.60
CA THR A 361 16.08 -33.94 12.91
C THR A 361 15.23 -33.11 13.87
N ASN A 362 15.45 -31.79 13.90
CA ASN A 362 14.68 -30.85 14.70
C ASN A 362 13.99 -29.83 13.77
N ASP A 363 12.66 -29.85 13.72
CA ASP A 363 11.90 -28.88 12.94
C ASP A 363 11.84 -27.53 13.67
N ARG A 364 12.21 -26.46 12.97
CA ARG A 364 12.13 -25.08 13.49
C ARG A 364 10.79 -24.39 13.16
N GLY A 365 9.94 -25.01 12.33
CA GLY A 365 8.72 -24.42 11.83
C GLY A 365 8.96 -23.24 10.89
N TYR A 366 7.92 -22.43 10.66
CA TYR A 366 8.00 -21.28 9.77
C TYR A 366 8.74 -20.12 10.42
N TYR A 367 9.73 -19.58 9.71
CA TYR A 367 10.38 -18.34 10.09
C TYR A 367 9.46 -17.14 9.83
N SER A 368 9.03 -16.48 10.90
CA SER A 368 8.42 -15.16 10.87
C SER A 368 9.48 -14.08 11.07
N ILE A 369 9.37 -13.00 10.30
CA ILE A 369 10.19 -11.80 10.49
C ILE A 369 9.65 -11.06 11.72
N PRO A 370 10.48 -10.66 12.68
CA PRO A 370 10.03 -9.90 13.84
C PRO A 370 9.58 -8.50 13.41
N LEU A 371 8.35 -8.14 13.77
CA LEU A 371 7.81 -6.80 13.56
C LEU A 371 8.55 -5.78 14.43
N THR A 372 8.97 -4.66 13.83
CA THR A 372 9.66 -3.57 14.54
C THR A 372 8.67 -2.43 14.79
N LYS A 373 8.61 -1.95 16.03
CA LYS A 373 7.80 -0.78 16.36
C LYS A 373 8.58 0.50 16.05
N ILE A 374 7.96 1.42 15.33
CA ILE A 374 8.43 2.80 15.20
C ILE A 374 7.61 3.70 16.14
N ASP A 375 8.31 4.45 17.00
CA ASP A 375 7.71 5.44 17.90
C ASP A 375 7.78 6.86 17.31
N VAL A 376 6.84 7.72 17.70
CA VAL A 376 6.71 9.10 17.20
C VAL A 376 7.90 9.96 17.64
N ASP A 377 8.37 10.89 16.78
CA ASP A 377 9.43 11.82 17.14
C ASP A 377 9.07 12.69 18.36
N ASN A 378 9.91 12.59 19.39
CA ASN A 378 9.79 13.30 20.65
C ASN A 378 9.96 14.83 20.51
N ASN A 379 10.56 15.34 19.43
CA ASN A 379 10.70 16.78 19.20
C ASN A 379 9.34 17.50 19.20
N LEU A 380 8.33 16.90 18.57
CA LEU A 380 6.95 17.42 18.53
C LEU A 380 6.34 17.46 19.93
N LEU A 381 6.46 16.35 20.65
CA LEU A 381 5.95 16.18 22.02
C LEU A 381 6.51 17.25 22.96
N TYR A 382 7.84 17.45 22.99
CA TYR A 382 8.46 18.43 23.88
C TYR A 382 8.12 19.87 23.49
N GLY A 383 8.22 20.25 22.21
CA GLY A 383 7.98 21.61 21.75
C GLY A 383 6.57 22.12 22.09
N PHE A 384 5.54 21.33 21.78
CA PHE A 384 4.15 21.70 22.08
C PHE A 384 3.84 21.63 23.58
N SER A 385 4.34 20.61 24.30
CA SER A 385 4.03 20.45 25.73
C SER A 385 4.64 21.52 26.62
N ILE A 386 5.89 21.93 26.35
CA ILE A 386 6.55 23.02 27.09
C ILE A 386 5.82 24.35 26.85
N THR A 387 5.46 24.63 25.60
CA THR A 387 4.75 25.86 25.21
C THR A 387 3.36 25.93 25.87
N ALA A 388 2.59 24.83 25.81
CA ALA A 388 1.29 24.73 26.47
C ALA A 388 1.40 24.86 28.00
N GLY A 389 2.42 24.26 28.63
CA GLY A 389 2.67 24.35 30.07
C GLY A 389 2.90 25.79 30.55
N ILE A 390 3.71 26.57 29.83
CA ILE A 390 3.95 27.99 30.13
C ILE A 390 2.65 28.80 30.02
N LEU A 391 1.85 28.55 28.99
CA LEU A 391 0.56 29.24 28.77
C LEU A 391 -0.49 28.88 29.83
N ILE A 392 -0.49 27.64 30.35
CA ILE A 392 -1.32 27.22 31.48
C ILE A 392 -0.91 27.98 32.75
N ILE A 393 0.39 28.10 33.05
CA ILE A 393 0.89 28.84 34.23
C ILE A 393 0.45 30.32 34.16
N LEU A 394 0.64 30.98 33.00
CA LEU A 394 0.19 32.36 32.79
C LEU A 394 -1.33 32.51 32.95
N SER A 395 -2.11 31.52 32.50
CA SER A 395 -3.57 31.49 32.63
C SER A 395 -4.02 31.34 34.10
N VAL A 396 -3.35 30.51 34.89
CA VAL A 396 -3.60 30.38 36.34
C VAL A 396 -3.28 31.69 37.06
N VAL A 397 -2.16 32.34 36.73
CA VAL A 397 -1.81 33.67 37.27
C VAL A 397 -2.89 34.71 36.92
N ALA A 398 -3.42 34.70 35.69
CA ALA A 398 -4.51 35.59 35.28
C ALA A 398 -5.81 35.34 36.08
N ILE A 399 -6.19 34.08 36.36
CA ILE A 399 -7.33 33.77 37.23
C ILE A 399 -7.14 34.33 38.65
N VAL A 400 -5.96 34.13 39.24
CA VAL A 400 -5.62 34.63 40.59
C VAL A 400 -5.66 36.17 40.63
N ALA A 401 -5.10 36.84 39.61
CA ALA A 401 -5.15 38.29 39.50
C ALA A 401 -6.59 38.82 39.39
N ILE A 402 -7.44 38.19 38.56
CA ILE A 402 -8.86 38.55 38.43
C ILE A 402 -9.63 38.30 39.74
N TYR A 403 -9.26 37.28 40.53
CA TYR A 403 -9.85 37.04 41.85
C TYR A 403 -9.48 38.14 42.86
N ILE A 404 -8.21 38.53 42.92
CA ILE A 404 -7.72 39.59 43.82
C ILE A 404 -8.32 40.94 43.44
N PHE A 405 -8.25 41.34 42.16
CA PHE A 405 -8.71 42.64 41.69
C PHE A 405 -10.22 42.69 41.37
N ARG A 406 -11.01 41.68 41.77
CA ARG A 406 -12.45 41.54 41.43
C ARG A 406 -13.35 42.72 41.83
N ASN A 407 -12.91 43.52 42.81
CA ASN A 407 -13.64 44.69 43.31
C ASN A 407 -13.33 45.99 42.52
N THR A 408 -12.28 46.02 41.70
CA THR A 408 -11.92 47.18 40.87
C THR A 408 -12.96 47.40 39.77
N HIS A 409 -13.16 48.66 39.33
CA HIS A 409 -14.19 48.98 38.34
C HIS A 409 -14.04 48.16 37.04
N ALA A 410 -12.81 48.09 36.50
CA ALA A 410 -12.48 47.42 35.25
C ALA A 410 -12.73 45.89 35.25
N ILE A 411 -12.64 45.22 36.40
CA ILE A 411 -12.91 43.78 36.53
C ILE A 411 -14.36 43.53 36.94
N ARG A 412 -14.95 44.42 37.74
CA ARG A 412 -16.34 44.31 38.21
C ARG A 412 -17.35 44.45 37.07
N SER A 413 -17.15 45.39 36.12
CA SER A 413 -18.01 45.53 34.92
C SER A 413 -17.91 44.29 34.01
N ALA A 414 -16.68 43.79 33.79
CA ALA A 414 -16.38 42.62 32.96
C ALA A 414 -16.95 41.28 33.50
N SER A 415 -17.68 41.29 34.61
CA SER A 415 -18.34 40.14 35.26
C SER A 415 -17.33 39.03 35.64
N PRO A 416 -16.69 39.13 36.82
CA PRO A 416 -15.48 38.36 37.16
C PRO A 416 -15.60 36.84 37.00
N ILE A 417 -16.77 36.27 37.33
CA ILE A 417 -17.02 34.82 37.26
C ILE A 417 -16.89 34.32 35.81
N PHE A 418 -17.56 34.97 34.85
CA PHE A 418 -17.43 34.60 33.43
C PHE A 418 -16.01 34.79 32.90
N SER A 419 -15.30 35.81 33.38
CA SER A 419 -13.89 36.01 33.03
C SER A 419 -13.01 34.84 33.48
N MET A 420 -13.22 34.31 34.69
CA MET A 420 -12.53 33.10 35.17
C MET A 420 -12.94 31.85 34.38
N THR A 421 -14.23 31.67 34.08
CA THR A 421 -14.72 30.52 33.30
C THR A 421 -14.13 30.50 31.88
N ILE A 422 -14.00 31.65 31.22
CA ILE A 422 -13.35 31.77 29.91
C ILE A 422 -11.89 31.27 29.97
N ILE A 423 -11.11 31.74 30.95
CA ILE A 423 -9.70 31.33 31.10
C ILE A 423 -9.58 29.84 31.45
N PHE A 424 -10.49 29.30 32.27
CA PHE A 424 -10.56 27.86 32.54
C PHE A 424 -10.82 27.04 31.26
N GLY A 425 -11.69 27.51 30.36
CA GLY A 425 -11.86 26.92 29.02
C GLY A 425 -10.55 26.91 28.22
N GLY A 426 -9.80 28.02 28.24
CA GLY A 426 -8.47 28.11 27.64
C GLY A 426 -7.45 27.11 28.21
N ILE A 427 -7.43 26.94 29.54
CA ILE A 427 -6.58 25.95 30.22
C ILE A 427 -6.92 24.53 29.74
N LEU A 428 -8.20 24.18 29.62
CA LEU A 428 -8.62 22.89 29.07
C LEU A 428 -8.18 22.72 27.61
N THR A 429 -8.26 23.75 26.77
CA THR A 429 -7.75 23.70 25.39
C THR A 429 -6.23 23.48 25.35
N TYR A 430 -5.44 24.13 26.22
CA TYR A 430 -4.00 23.88 26.32
C TYR A 430 -3.67 22.46 26.80
N VAL A 431 -4.42 21.91 27.75
CA VAL A 431 -4.31 20.49 28.14
C VAL A 431 -4.66 19.57 26.96
N GLY A 432 -5.65 19.95 26.15
CA GLY A 432 -6.02 19.24 24.92
C GLY A 432 -4.92 19.22 23.85
N VAL A 433 -4.11 20.27 23.74
CA VAL A 433 -2.91 20.26 22.88
C VAL A 433 -1.87 19.27 23.39
N ILE A 434 -1.63 19.21 24.70
CA ILE A 434 -0.70 18.24 25.31
C ILE A 434 -1.16 16.81 25.02
N THR A 435 -2.46 16.50 25.17
CA THR A 435 -2.98 15.16 24.86
C THR A 435 -2.97 14.83 23.36
N TYR A 436 -2.93 15.84 22.48
CA TYR A 436 -2.77 15.67 21.03
C TYR A 436 -1.38 15.22 20.59
N VAL A 437 -0.32 15.69 21.27
CA VAL A 437 1.06 15.28 20.98
C VAL A 437 1.57 14.12 21.85
N LEU A 438 0.86 13.74 22.92
CA LEU A 438 1.17 12.55 23.70
C LEU A 438 1.08 11.26 22.87
N THR A 439 1.97 10.31 23.17
CA THR A 439 2.02 8.96 22.57
C THR A 439 0.63 8.30 22.50
N PRO A 440 0.24 7.70 21.35
CA PRO A 440 -1.07 7.05 21.20
C PRO A 440 -1.33 5.94 22.23
N SER A 441 -2.52 5.98 22.82
CA SER A 441 -3.03 5.03 23.80
C SER A 441 -4.53 5.25 23.95
N ASN A 442 -5.28 4.26 24.45
CA ASN A 442 -6.73 4.44 24.69
C ASN A 442 -7.06 5.61 25.65
N GLY A 443 -6.14 5.99 26.53
CA GLY A 443 -6.27 7.19 27.36
C GLY A 443 -6.06 8.49 26.56
N SER A 444 -4.91 8.62 25.89
CA SER A 444 -4.56 9.84 25.13
C SER A 444 -5.49 10.06 23.93
N CYS A 445 -5.77 9.03 23.13
CA CYS A 445 -6.65 9.12 21.95
C CYS A 445 -8.04 9.64 22.30
N ASN A 446 -8.59 9.28 23.46
CA ASN A 446 -9.86 9.80 23.95
C ASN A 446 -9.72 11.21 24.55
N ALA A 447 -8.70 11.44 25.39
CA ALA A 447 -8.45 12.72 26.03
C ALA A 447 -8.25 13.89 25.03
N ARG A 448 -7.72 13.60 23.82
CA ARG A 448 -7.59 14.56 22.70
C ARG A 448 -8.88 15.31 22.41
N PHE A 449 -9.95 14.57 22.10
CA PHE A 449 -11.23 15.16 21.73
C PHE A 449 -11.93 15.78 22.93
N TRP A 450 -11.91 15.11 24.09
CA TRP A 450 -12.58 15.61 25.31
C TRP A 450 -12.06 16.97 25.78
N PHE A 451 -10.73 17.14 25.91
CA PHE A 451 -10.16 18.40 26.41
C PHE A 451 -10.28 19.55 25.41
N LEU A 452 -9.99 19.32 24.12
CA LEU A 452 -10.13 20.36 23.09
C LEU A 452 -11.59 20.80 22.91
N ALA A 453 -12.53 19.85 22.82
CA ALA A 453 -13.94 20.16 22.60
C ALA A 453 -14.58 20.90 23.78
N ILE A 454 -14.37 20.42 25.02
CA ILE A 454 -14.94 21.06 26.21
C ILE A 454 -14.27 22.41 26.48
N GLY A 455 -12.94 22.51 26.33
CA GLY A 455 -12.21 23.76 26.50
C GLY A 455 -12.69 24.85 25.54
N TYR A 456 -12.80 24.52 24.25
CA TYR A 456 -13.33 25.42 23.24
C TYR A 456 -14.79 25.81 23.50
N ALA A 457 -15.66 24.85 23.86
CA ALA A 457 -17.07 25.09 24.15
C ALA A 457 -17.28 26.03 25.35
N VAL A 458 -16.53 25.83 26.44
CA VAL A 458 -16.58 26.69 27.62
C VAL A 458 -16.05 28.08 27.30
N MET A 459 -14.90 28.16 26.62
CA MET A 459 -14.25 29.42 26.24
C MET A 459 -15.16 30.28 25.35
N VAL A 460 -15.58 29.75 24.19
CA VAL A 460 -16.38 30.50 23.20
C VAL A 460 -17.84 30.61 23.63
N GLY A 461 -18.42 29.57 24.24
CA GLY A 461 -19.80 29.61 24.76
C GLY A 461 -20.01 30.72 25.78
N CYS A 462 -19.07 30.93 26.71
CA CYS A 462 -19.14 32.06 27.65
C CYS A 462 -19.03 33.42 26.96
N MET A 463 -18.23 33.56 25.89
CA MET A 463 -18.15 34.80 25.10
C MET A 463 -19.47 35.11 24.38
N VAL A 464 -20.04 34.11 23.70
CA VAL A 464 -21.31 34.25 22.96
C VAL A 464 -22.46 34.58 23.92
N VAL A 465 -22.57 33.88 25.05
CA VAL A 465 -23.63 34.12 26.05
C VAL A 465 -23.49 35.49 26.72
N LYS A 466 -22.26 36.01 26.92
CA LYS A 466 -22.07 37.42 27.35
C LYS A 466 -22.59 38.40 26.30
N ASN A 467 -22.28 38.21 25.02
CA ASN A 467 -22.75 39.10 23.95
C ASN A 467 -24.27 39.01 23.74
N ILE A 468 -24.89 37.83 23.90
CA ILE A 468 -26.35 37.66 23.87
C ILE A 468 -27.04 38.46 24.99
N ARG A 469 -26.49 38.45 26.22
CA ARG A 469 -27.02 39.28 27.32
C ARG A 469 -26.94 40.77 27.02
N ILE A 470 -25.88 41.23 26.35
CA ILE A 470 -25.77 42.64 25.92
C ILE A 470 -26.87 42.93 24.89
N TRP A 471 -27.01 42.11 23.84
CA TRP A 471 -28.04 42.27 22.83
C TRP A 471 -29.46 42.33 23.42
N LEU A 472 -29.83 41.38 24.30
CA LEU A 472 -31.15 41.33 24.96
C LEU A 472 -31.45 42.53 25.89
N ILE A 473 -30.44 43.27 26.35
CA ILE A 473 -30.63 44.50 27.13
C ILE A 473 -30.95 45.70 26.22
N PHE A 474 -30.32 45.76 25.04
CA PHE A 474 -30.45 46.90 24.12
C PHE A 474 -31.56 46.75 23.06
N ASP A 475 -32.00 45.53 22.76
CA ASP A 475 -33.09 45.25 21.80
C ASP A 475 -34.50 45.23 22.46
N ASN A 476 -34.64 45.85 23.64
CA ASN A 476 -35.90 45.95 24.39
C ASN A 476 -36.69 47.23 24.01
N PRO A 477 -37.81 47.14 23.27
CA PRO A 477 -38.55 48.32 22.80
C PRO A 477 -39.24 49.11 23.91
N GLU A 478 -39.42 48.55 25.11
CA GLU A 478 -40.10 49.23 26.22
C GLU A 478 -39.15 49.90 27.24
N LEU A 479 -37.82 49.84 27.03
CA LEU A 479 -36.80 50.44 27.91
C LEU A 479 -36.88 50.01 29.41
N ARG A 480 -37.62 48.95 29.75
CA ARG A 480 -37.70 48.44 31.13
C ARG A 480 -36.34 47.93 31.60
N VAL A 481 -35.94 48.28 32.81
CA VAL A 481 -34.65 47.88 33.41
C VAL A 481 -34.68 46.40 33.84
N ILE A 482 -34.33 45.49 32.93
CA ILE A 482 -34.25 44.05 33.21
C ILE A 482 -32.96 43.73 33.97
N LYS A 483 -33.07 43.39 35.26
CA LYS A 483 -31.92 42.94 36.08
C LYS A 483 -31.55 41.47 35.80
N ILE A 484 -30.85 41.24 34.69
CA ILE A 484 -30.37 39.89 34.32
C ILE A 484 -29.16 39.50 35.20
N THR A 485 -29.39 38.64 36.19
CA THR A 485 -28.36 38.08 37.08
C THR A 485 -27.58 36.94 36.38
N ASN A 486 -26.26 36.87 36.63
CA ASN A 486 -25.34 35.91 36.00
C ASN A 486 -25.80 34.44 36.08
N LEU A 487 -26.52 34.06 37.14
CA LEU A 487 -27.02 32.69 37.35
C LEU A 487 -27.98 32.22 36.24
N HIS A 488 -28.71 33.11 35.56
CA HIS A 488 -29.60 32.76 34.45
C HIS A 488 -28.88 32.52 33.12
N LEU A 489 -27.59 32.87 33.01
CA LEU A 489 -26.78 32.69 31.80
C LEU A 489 -26.07 31.34 31.78
N PHE A 490 -25.61 30.85 32.92
CA PHE A 490 -24.87 29.57 33.01
C PHE A 490 -25.62 28.35 32.45
N PRO A 491 -26.96 28.20 32.57
CA PRO A 491 -27.69 27.09 31.94
C PRO A 491 -27.48 26.96 30.43
N TRP A 492 -27.25 28.06 29.70
CA TRP A 492 -27.00 28.01 28.25
C TRP A 492 -25.64 27.37 27.93
N VAL A 493 -24.60 27.74 28.68
CA VAL A 493 -23.25 27.16 28.53
C VAL A 493 -23.24 25.71 29.04
N ALA A 494 -23.94 25.42 30.15
CA ALA A 494 -24.07 24.07 30.68
C ALA A 494 -24.81 23.13 29.71
N GLY A 495 -25.87 23.62 29.03
CA GLY A 495 -26.59 22.87 28.01
C GLY A 495 -25.72 22.54 26.79
N LEU A 496 -24.94 23.52 26.29
CA LEU A 496 -23.96 23.31 25.22
C LEU A 496 -22.93 22.23 25.61
N VAL A 497 -22.35 22.33 26.81
CA VAL A 497 -21.37 21.36 27.30
C VAL A 497 -22.01 19.98 27.51
N ALA A 498 -23.25 19.90 28.00
CA ALA A 498 -23.96 18.62 28.16
C ALA A 498 -24.19 17.91 26.82
N ILE A 499 -24.59 18.63 25.77
CA ILE A 499 -24.74 18.08 24.41
C ILE A 499 -23.40 17.53 23.92
N LEU A 500 -22.32 18.28 24.11
CA LEU A 500 -20.97 17.85 23.70
C LEU A 500 -20.46 16.65 24.52
N VAL A 501 -20.73 16.58 25.82
CA VAL A 501 -20.39 15.43 26.68
C VAL A 501 -21.12 14.16 26.21
N VAL A 502 -22.38 14.27 25.75
CA VAL A 502 -23.09 13.14 25.13
C VAL A 502 -22.42 12.73 23.81
N LEU A 503 -22.14 13.67 22.90
CA LEU A 503 -21.50 13.36 21.61
C LEU A 503 -20.08 12.77 21.78
N LEU A 504 -19.29 13.31 22.71
CA LEU A 504 -17.98 12.78 23.08
C LEU A 504 -18.11 11.38 23.71
N GLY A 505 -19.12 11.15 24.56
CA GLY A 505 -19.42 9.82 25.09
C GLY A 505 -19.67 8.79 23.99
N LEU A 506 -20.46 9.15 22.96
CA LEU A 506 -20.73 8.29 21.79
C LEU A 506 -19.47 8.06 20.93
N LEU A 507 -18.65 9.10 20.72
CA LEU A 507 -17.37 9.01 19.99
C LEU A 507 -16.38 8.04 20.67
N THR A 508 -16.33 8.07 22.00
CA THR A 508 -15.41 7.24 22.80
C THR A 508 -16.00 5.90 23.23
N ALA A 509 -17.25 5.61 22.88
CA ALA A 509 -17.89 4.32 23.14
C ALA A 509 -17.37 3.25 22.16
N PRO A 510 -16.81 2.11 22.64
CA PRO A 510 -16.30 1.04 21.78
C PRO A 510 -17.36 0.40 20.86
N SER A 511 -18.64 0.52 21.22
CA SER A 511 -19.77 -0.01 20.44
C SER A 511 -20.33 0.95 19.40
N ILE A 512 -19.80 2.17 19.28
CA ILE A 512 -20.35 3.23 18.40
C ILE A 512 -19.23 3.95 17.64
N GLY A 513 -18.45 4.81 18.30
CA GLY A 513 -17.39 5.59 17.66
C GLY A 513 -16.01 4.90 17.66
N ASN A 514 -15.78 4.00 18.63
CA ASN A 514 -14.59 3.15 18.73
C ASN A 514 -13.24 3.91 18.66
N ASN A 515 -13.22 5.17 19.12
CA ASN A 515 -12.00 5.97 19.12
C ASN A 515 -10.96 5.40 20.10
N GLY A 516 -9.86 4.87 19.57
CA GLY A 516 -8.88 4.09 20.33
C GLY A 516 -7.51 4.04 19.66
N VAL A 517 -6.59 3.26 20.24
CA VAL A 517 -5.28 2.98 19.65
C VAL A 517 -5.37 1.77 18.71
N THR A 518 -4.86 1.91 17.49
CA THR A 518 -4.80 0.88 16.46
C THR A 518 -3.40 0.84 15.85
N GLN A 519 -2.97 -0.31 15.35
CA GLN A 519 -1.66 -0.44 14.70
C GLN A 519 -1.78 -0.18 13.20
N ALA A 520 -0.99 0.78 12.71
CA ALA A 520 -0.73 0.98 11.28
C ALA A 520 0.52 0.19 10.87
N PHE A 521 0.50 -0.37 9.66
CA PHE A 521 1.60 -1.14 9.07
C PHE A 521 2.02 -0.51 7.74
N GLY A 522 3.29 -0.64 7.36
CA GLY A 522 3.76 -0.29 6.02
C GLY A 522 3.50 -1.41 5.00
N PRO A 523 3.46 -1.10 3.68
CA PRO A 523 3.60 0.21 3.06
C PRO A 523 2.26 0.93 2.81
N ASP A 524 1.12 0.31 3.19
CA ASP A 524 -0.24 0.74 2.79
C ASP A 524 -0.77 1.96 3.58
N THR A 525 0.10 2.80 4.15
CA THR A 525 -0.27 3.94 5.01
C THR A 525 0.62 5.17 4.82
N ASP A 526 0.07 6.38 5.01
CA ASP A 526 0.71 7.70 4.83
C ASP A 526 1.81 8.06 5.87
N LEU A 527 2.53 7.06 6.37
CA LEU A 527 3.50 7.19 7.47
C LEU A 527 4.94 6.79 7.09
N GLU A 528 5.21 6.47 5.81
CA GLU A 528 6.55 6.10 5.29
C GLU A 528 7.18 4.83 5.93
N LEU A 529 6.36 3.95 6.52
CA LEU A 529 6.80 2.69 7.15
C LEU A 529 7.28 1.63 6.14
N ALA A 530 8.31 0.88 6.51
CA ALA A 530 8.72 -0.33 5.78
C ALA A 530 7.75 -1.51 6.03
N ALA A 531 7.83 -2.54 5.17
CA ALA A 531 6.91 -3.70 5.15
C ALA A 531 6.94 -4.62 6.40
N TYR A 532 7.84 -4.37 7.36
CA TYR A 532 7.93 -5.09 8.64
C TYR A 532 7.90 -4.13 9.85
N GLU A 533 7.55 -2.87 9.61
CA GLU A 533 7.42 -1.82 10.62
C GLU A 533 5.95 -1.54 10.92
N PHE A 534 5.67 -1.20 12.17
CA PHE A 534 4.34 -0.78 12.61
C PHE A 534 4.40 0.38 13.60
N GLN A 535 3.34 1.17 13.63
CA GLN A 535 3.22 2.33 14.50
C GLN A 535 1.83 2.38 15.15
N ASP A 536 1.79 2.68 16.44
CA ASP A 536 0.53 2.93 17.15
C ASP A 536 -0.05 4.29 16.70
N ILE A 537 -1.30 4.31 16.25
CA ILE A 537 -2.03 5.52 15.86
C ILE A 537 -3.36 5.63 16.60
N CYS A 538 -3.92 6.84 16.70
CA CYS A 538 -5.30 7.03 17.13
C CYS A 538 -6.21 6.99 15.89
N SER A 539 -7.18 6.05 15.90
CA SER A 539 -8.17 5.86 14.83
C SER A 539 -9.59 5.74 15.40
N MET A 540 -10.59 5.84 14.53
CA MET A 540 -12.03 5.72 14.84
C MET A 540 -12.78 5.16 13.64
N ASP A 541 -13.92 4.50 13.88
CA ASP A 541 -14.74 3.92 12.81
C ASP A 541 -15.52 5.01 12.06
N SER A 542 -16.13 4.67 10.91
CA SER A 542 -16.95 5.57 10.08
C SER A 542 -18.08 6.28 10.88
N ASN A 543 -18.64 5.58 11.87
CA ASN A 543 -19.58 6.12 12.85
C ASN A 543 -18.94 7.20 13.75
N GLY A 544 -17.70 6.98 14.20
CA GLY A 544 -16.91 7.95 14.95
C GLY A 544 -16.62 9.22 14.13
N SER A 545 -16.20 9.06 12.88
CA SER A 545 -16.01 10.18 11.94
C SER A 545 -17.30 10.99 11.72
N SER A 546 -18.45 10.32 11.66
CA SER A 546 -19.76 10.97 11.56
C SER A 546 -20.14 11.75 12.83
N ILE A 547 -19.80 11.24 14.02
CA ILE A 547 -19.99 11.94 15.30
C ILE A 547 -19.03 13.12 15.44
N LEU A 548 -17.78 12.98 14.98
CA LEU A 548 -16.80 14.08 14.94
C LEU A 548 -17.29 15.22 14.04
N LEU A 549 -17.86 14.91 12.87
CA LEU A 549 -18.50 15.89 11.99
C LEU A 549 -19.64 16.63 12.70
N ALA A 550 -20.48 15.93 13.48
CA ALA A 550 -21.55 16.56 14.26
C ALA A 550 -21.01 17.50 15.36
N ILE A 551 -19.93 17.12 16.05
CA ILE A 551 -19.23 17.99 17.02
C ILE A 551 -18.68 19.25 16.33
N LEU A 552 -18.05 19.11 15.17
CA LEU A 552 -17.55 20.24 14.38
C LEU A 552 -18.68 21.15 13.89
N ALA A 553 -19.83 20.60 13.50
CA ALA A 553 -21.01 21.37 13.12
C ALA A 553 -21.58 22.20 14.27
N VAL A 554 -21.59 21.67 15.51
CA VAL A 554 -21.95 22.43 16.72
C VAL A 554 -21.01 23.61 16.94
N PHE A 555 -19.70 23.44 16.72
CA PHE A 555 -18.74 24.55 16.82
C PHE A 555 -18.88 25.58 15.68
N GLY A 556 -19.11 25.14 14.45
CA GLY A 556 -19.39 26.04 13.33
C GLY A 556 -20.62 26.92 13.60
N LEU A 557 -21.71 26.32 14.07
CA LEU A 557 -22.92 27.03 14.46
C LEU A 557 -22.68 28.02 15.62
N LEU A 558 -21.90 27.63 16.63
CA LEU A 558 -21.53 28.50 17.75
C LEU A 558 -20.74 29.74 17.29
N ILE A 559 -19.80 29.59 16.35
CA ILE A 559 -19.06 30.71 15.76
C ILE A 559 -20.01 31.62 14.98
N ILE A 560 -20.89 31.06 14.13
CA ILE A 560 -21.84 31.82 13.32
C ILE A 560 -22.78 32.66 14.20
N ILE A 561 -23.34 32.07 15.26
CA ILE A 561 -24.17 32.79 16.24
C ILE A 561 -23.35 33.87 16.94
N GLY A 562 -22.12 33.56 17.37
CA GLY A 562 -21.23 34.51 18.02
C GLY A 562 -20.91 35.74 17.15
N VAL A 563 -20.59 35.51 15.88
CA VAL A 563 -20.30 36.56 14.89
C VAL A 563 -21.56 37.40 14.61
N PHE A 564 -22.72 36.77 14.42
CA PHE A 564 -23.99 37.48 14.19
C PHE A 564 -24.37 38.40 15.36
N VAL A 565 -24.31 37.91 16.59
CA VAL A 565 -24.63 38.70 17.79
C VAL A 565 -23.60 39.82 17.98
N SER A 566 -22.32 39.55 17.73
CA SER A 566 -21.26 40.57 17.79
C SER A 566 -21.43 41.67 16.73
N TRP A 567 -21.90 41.31 15.52
CA TRP A 567 -22.25 42.26 14.46
C TRP A 567 -23.48 43.11 14.81
N LYS A 568 -24.46 42.56 15.55
CA LYS A 568 -25.63 43.30 16.04
C LYS A 568 -25.25 44.35 17.10
N ILE A 569 -24.43 43.99 18.09
CA ILE A 569 -24.10 44.89 19.22
C ILE A 569 -23.05 45.96 18.88
N ARG A 570 -22.40 45.91 17.71
CA ARG A 570 -21.32 46.83 17.29
C ARG A 570 -21.69 48.33 17.24
N ILE A 571 -22.99 48.65 17.34
CA ILE A 571 -23.52 50.02 17.32
C ILE A 571 -23.70 50.63 18.72
N VAL A 572 -23.46 49.85 19.79
CA VAL A 572 -23.67 50.24 21.18
C VAL A 572 -22.35 50.68 21.82
N ASP A 573 -21.93 51.91 21.50
CA ASP A 573 -20.70 52.52 22.02
C ASP A 573 -20.95 53.25 23.35
N ILE A 574 -21.09 52.46 24.42
CA ILE A 574 -21.16 52.93 25.81
C ILE A 574 -19.93 52.39 26.55
N GLU A 575 -19.21 53.24 27.30
CA GLU A 575 -17.91 52.89 27.89
C GLU A 575 -17.97 51.69 28.86
N ASP A 576 -19.06 51.56 29.62
CA ASP A 576 -19.32 50.42 30.52
C ASP A 576 -19.52 49.08 29.78
N PHE A 577 -19.87 49.11 28.49
CA PHE A 577 -20.15 47.94 27.65
C PHE A 577 -19.09 47.69 26.56
N ASN A 578 -18.00 48.45 26.56
CA ASN A 578 -16.90 48.42 25.58
C ASN A 578 -16.08 47.10 25.57
N GLU A 579 -16.49 46.08 26.33
CA GLU A 579 -15.94 44.71 26.26
C GLU A 579 -16.43 43.95 25.01
N SER A 580 -17.54 44.39 24.39
CA SER A 580 -18.09 43.81 23.16
C SER A 580 -17.10 43.81 21.99
N LYS A 581 -16.30 44.87 21.84
CA LYS A 581 -15.31 45.03 20.75
C LYS A 581 -14.17 44.01 20.85
N PRO A 582 -13.45 43.84 21.98
CA PRO A 582 -12.53 42.73 22.20
C PRO A 582 -13.11 41.35 21.86
N ILE A 583 -14.35 41.06 22.27
CA ILE A 583 -15.00 39.76 22.00
C ILE A 583 -15.28 39.57 20.50
N ALA A 584 -15.68 40.63 19.79
CA ALA A 584 -15.82 40.59 18.34
C ALA A 584 -14.47 40.30 17.65
N HIS A 585 -13.38 40.95 18.09
CA HIS A 585 -12.04 40.72 17.55
C HIS A 585 -11.56 39.27 17.77
N THR A 586 -11.80 38.65 18.93
CA THR A 586 -11.43 37.23 19.15
C THR A 586 -12.20 36.28 18.24
N LEU A 587 -13.49 36.54 18.00
CA LEU A 587 -14.31 35.75 17.08
C LEU A 587 -13.86 35.90 15.62
N TYR A 588 -13.46 37.11 15.19
CA TYR A 588 -12.90 37.34 13.85
C TYR A 588 -11.53 36.66 13.66
N VAL A 589 -10.64 36.68 14.66
CA VAL A 589 -9.36 35.95 14.61
C VAL A 589 -9.60 34.44 14.53
N GLY A 590 -10.56 33.90 15.29
CA GLY A 590 -10.96 32.49 15.19
C GLY A 590 -11.44 32.13 13.79
N LEU A 591 -12.36 32.91 13.22
CA LEU A 591 -12.90 32.68 11.87
C LEU A 591 -11.81 32.75 10.78
N LEU A 592 -10.91 33.74 10.86
CA LEU A 592 -9.77 33.85 9.94
C LEU A 592 -8.81 32.66 10.06
N SER A 593 -8.57 32.18 11.28
CA SER A 593 -7.73 31.01 11.53
C SER A 593 -8.35 29.74 10.93
N CYS A 594 -9.67 29.54 11.07
CA CYS A 594 -10.38 28.44 10.42
C CYS A 594 -10.26 28.49 8.88
N PHE A 595 -10.32 29.68 8.28
CA PHE A 595 -10.15 29.85 6.82
C PHE A 595 -8.75 29.44 6.32
N ILE A 596 -7.72 29.50 7.17
CA ILE A 596 -6.36 29.03 6.85
C ILE A 596 -6.20 27.52 7.14
N VAL A 597 -6.72 27.05 8.28
CA VAL A 597 -6.55 25.67 8.73
C VAL A 597 -7.34 24.68 7.86
N ILE A 598 -8.59 25.00 7.48
CA ILE A 598 -9.44 24.04 6.73
C ILE A 598 -8.80 23.63 5.39
N PRO A 599 -8.32 24.55 4.52
CA PRO A 599 -7.62 24.16 3.29
C PRO A 599 -6.35 23.35 3.55
N LEU A 600 -5.59 23.65 4.61
CA LEU A 600 -4.38 22.90 4.97
C LEU A 600 -4.66 21.46 5.42
N MET A 601 -5.86 21.19 5.93
CA MET A 601 -6.34 19.83 6.29
C MET A 601 -7.01 19.09 5.12
N VAL A 602 -7.21 19.75 3.97
CA VAL A 602 -7.73 19.13 2.73
C VAL A 602 -6.60 18.87 1.72
N SER A 603 -5.45 19.54 1.87
CA SER A 603 -4.21 19.18 1.19
C SER A 603 -3.74 17.78 1.62
N PRO A 604 -3.12 16.97 0.74
CA PRO A 604 -2.30 15.85 1.15
C PRO A 604 -1.22 16.33 2.14
N GLN A 605 -1.09 15.62 3.26
CA GLN A 605 -0.19 15.95 4.37
C GLN A 605 0.27 14.65 5.04
N THR A 606 1.48 14.63 5.61
CA THR A 606 1.88 13.51 6.46
C THR A 606 1.12 13.57 7.79
N ARG A 607 0.96 12.42 8.46
CA ARG A 607 0.27 12.36 9.76
C ARG A 607 0.94 13.21 10.86
N SER A 608 2.22 13.57 10.69
CA SER A 608 2.95 14.50 11.55
C SER A 608 2.61 15.97 11.26
N SER A 609 2.49 16.35 9.97
CA SER A 609 2.01 17.67 9.57
C SER A 609 0.62 17.98 10.14
N GLU A 610 -0.31 17.02 10.08
CA GLU A 610 -1.66 17.19 10.65
C GLU A 610 -1.63 17.52 12.15
N GLN A 611 -0.90 16.73 12.94
CA GLN A 611 -0.76 16.93 14.38
C GLN A 611 -0.12 18.29 14.70
N THR A 612 0.87 18.70 13.89
CA THR A 612 1.54 20.01 14.00
C THR A 612 0.56 21.15 13.72
N ILE A 613 -0.20 21.10 12.64
CA ILE A 613 -1.13 22.16 12.21
C ILE A 613 -2.27 22.34 13.24
N ILE A 614 -2.90 21.25 13.67
CA ILE A 614 -4.00 21.27 14.66
C ILE A 614 -3.50 21.84 16.00
N SER A 615 -2.34 21.39 16.47
CA SER A 615 -1.75 21.84 17.73
C SER A 615 -1.34 23.32 17.68
N ALA A 616 -0.72 23.76 16.58
CA ALA A 616 -0.33 25.16 16.37
C ALA A 616 -1.54 26.09 16.29
N ALA A 617 -2.59 25.70 15.56
CA ALA A 617 -3.83 26.46 15.47
C ALA A 617 -4.52 26.60 16.84
N ALA A 618 -4.65 25.51 17.58
CA ALA A 618 -5.25 25.50 18.91
C ALA A 618 -4.49 26.38 19.91
N LEU A 619 -3.15 26.35 19.92
CA LEU A 619 -2.33 27.25 20.71
C LEU A 619 -2.52 28.71 20.29
N PHE A 620 -2.42 29.02 19.00
CA PHE A 620 -2.48 30.39 18.48
C PHE A 620 -3.84 31.05 18.77
N ILE A 621 -4.95 30.39 18.39
CA ILE A 621 -6.31 30.92 18.57
C ILE A 621 -6.59 31.18 20.05
N THR A 622 -6.23 30.25 20.93
CA THR A 622 -6.45 30.37 22.38
C THR A 622 -5.60 31.51 22.97
N THR A 623 -4.30 31.56 22.63
CA THR A 623 -3.37 32.56 23.17
C THR A 623 -3.73 33.98 22.74
N VAL A 624 -4.05 34.18 21.46
CA VAL A 624 -4.47 35.49 20.94
C VAL A 624 -5.82 35.90 21.54
N SER A 625 -6.75 34.95 21.73
CA SER A 625 -8.04 35.22 22.37
C SER A 625 -7.90 35.68 23.82
N MET A 626 -7.09 34.99 24.62
CA MET A 626 -6.79 35.42 25.99
C MET A 626 -6.10 36.79 26.03
N SER A 627 -5.15 37.02 25.12
CA SER A 627 -4.41 38.28 25.03
C SER A 627 -5.34 39.47 24.79
N ILE A 628 -6.21 39.38 23.78
CA ILE A 628 -7.17 40.44 23.41
C ILE A 628 -8.16 40.74 24.55
N LEU A 629 -8.63 39.71 25.27
CA LEU A 629 -9.67 39.85 26.29
C LEU A 629 -9.18 40.32 27.66
N PHE A 630 -7.91 40.12 27.99
CA PHE A 630 -7.40 40.33 29.35
C PHE A 630 -6.24 41.33 29.47
N ILE A 631 -5.35 41.46 28.46
CA ILE A 631 -4.26 42.45 28.52
C ILE A 631 -4.80 43.89 28.71
N PRO A 632 -5.82 44.37 27.97
CA PRO A 632 -6.35 45.73 28.17
C PRO A 632 -6.93 45.97 29.57
N LYS A 633 -7.44 44.91 30.23
CA LYS A 633 -7.99 44.99 31.60
C LYS A 633 -6.88 45.14 32.63
N PHE A 634 -5.82 44.33 32.53
CA PHE A 634 -4.68 44.41 33.43
C PHE A 634 -3.90 45.73 33.26
N LEU A 635 -3.75 46.23 32.03
CA LEU A 635 -3.16 47.54 31.77
C LEU A 635 -3.92 48.67 32.46
N ARG A 636 -5.27 48.72 32.37
CA ARG A 636 -6.10 49.74 33.06
C ARG A 636 -5.97 49.71 34.59
N ILE A 637 -5.73 48.53 35.18
CA ILE A 637 -5.44 48.40 36.62
C ILE A 637 -4.06 48.98 36.93
N ALA A 638 -3.04 48.64 36.13
CA ALA A 638 -1.66 49.08 36.33
C ALA A 638 -1.48 50.60 36.13
N THR A 639 -2.22 51.22 35.21
CA THR A 639 -2.19 52.68 34.99
C THR A 639 -3.02 53.48 35.98
N GLY A 640 -3.76 52.83 36.90
CA GLY A 640 -4.47 53.49 38.00
C GLY A 640 -5.53 54.52 37.57
N ASP A 641 -6.43 54.11 36.68
CA ASP A 641 -7.38 55.00 36.01
C ASP A 641 -8.27 55.82 36.98
N LYS A 642 -7.99 57.13 37.06
CA LYS A 642 -8.71 58.12 37.89
C LYS A 642 -9.90 58.72 37.14
N SER A 643 -10.82 57.88 36.64
CA SER A 643 -12.06 58.37 36.02
C SER A 643 -13.03 58.92 37.09
N SER A 644 -12.98 60.23 37.32
CA SER A 644 -13.87 60.97 38.21
C SER A 644 -15.07 61.56 37.45
N ASP A 645 -16.29 61.19 37.87
CA ASP A 645 -17.55 61.92 37.65
C ASP A 645 -17.86 62.45 36.23
N VAL A 646 -17.81 61.57 35.23
CA VAL A 646 -18.30 61.87 33.85
C VAL A 646 -19.84 62.07 33.80
N PHE A 647 -20.57 61.62 34.82
CA PHE A 647 -22.05 61.62 34.88
C PHE A 647 -22.73 63.00 34.86
N ASN A 648 -21.98 64.10 34.81
CA ASN A 648 -22.48 65.47 34.97
C ASN A 648 -22.41 66.35 33.71
N ARG A 649 -22.26 65.80 32.50
CA ARG A 649 -22.26 66.62 31.26
C ARG A 649 -23.24 66.20 30.15
N SER A 650 -24.36 66.93 30.14
CA SER A 650 -25.34 67.13 29.06
C SER A 650 -26.32 66.01 28.72
N LYS A 651 -27.58 66.43 28.59
CA LYS A 651 -28.65 65.70 27.90
C LYS A 651 -28.53 65.87 26.36
N SER A 652 -29.42 65.17 25.65
CA SER A 652 -29.87 65.37 24.27
C SER A 652 -28.88 65.22 23.11
N SER A 653 -29.12 64.18 22.29
CA SER A 653 -28.86 64.16 20.84
C SER A 653 -29.76 63.15 20.11
N ILE A 654 -30.03 61.99 20.72
CA ILE A 654 -30.74 60.85 20.11
C ILE A 654 -32.24 61.10 19.84
N ALA A 655 -32.89 62.02 20.57
CA ALA A 655 -34.35 62.20 20.51
C ALA A 655 -34.87 63.01 19.29
N ALA A 656 -34.00 63.71 18.54
CA ALA A 656 -34.43 64.68 17.53
C ALA A 656 -34.57 64.10 16.10
N SER A 657 -33.95 62.97 15.78
CA SER A 657 -33.74 62.50 14.40
C SER A 657 -34.86 61.63 13.80
N ARG A 658 -35.99 61.45 14.51
CA ARG A 658 -37.10 60.56 14.08
C ARG A 658 -38.46 61.23 13.89
N SER A 659 -38.56 62.57 14.00
CA SER A 659 -39.84 63.30 13.95
C SER A 659 -39.93 64.34 12.82
N SER A 660 -39.57 63.96 11.58
CA SER A 660 -39.74 64.84 10.41
C SER A 660 -40.00 64.08 9.09
N LYS A 661 -40.96 63.15 9.09
CA LYS A 661 -41.51 62.53 7.87
C LYS A 661 -43.04 62.55 7.86
N ASN A 662 -43.63 63.72 7.59
CA ASN A 662 -44.94 63.87 6.93
C ASN A 662 -45.28 65.36 6.68
N SER A 663 -45.11 65.85 5.44
CA SER A 663 -45.99 66.85 4.80
C SER A 663 -45.57 67.21 3.35
N SER A 664 -46.29 66.66 2.37
CA SER A 664 -46.79 67.30 1.13
C SER A 664 -45.96 68.27 0.24
N ASN A 665 -46.03 67.98 -1.07
CA ASN A 665 -46.24 68.91 -2.22
C ASN A 665 -45.12 69.74 -2.88
N LYS A 666 -44.78 69.28 -4.11
CA LYS A 666 -44.90 69.96 -5.43
C LYS A 666 -44.05 71.18 -5.87
N ASN A 667 -43.76 71.13 -7.18
CA ASN A 667 -43.48 72.20 -8.16
C ASN A 667 -42.08 72.89 -8.21
N SER A 668 -41.27 72.40 -9.17
CA SER A 668 -40.67 73.15 -10.30
C SER A 668 -40.29 74.65 -10.16
N GLY A 669 -39.01 74.94 -10.43
CA GLY A 669 -38.47 76.20 -10.96
C GLY A 669 -37.38 75.90 -12.01
N PHE A 670 -37.00 76.87 -12.85
CA PHE A 670 -36.11 76.72 -14.02
C PHE A 670 -35.16 77.95 -14.15
N GLU A 671 -34.26 77.93 -15.15
CA GLU A 671 -33.36 79.03 -15.61
C GLU A 671 -32.08 79.32 -14.78
N ASP A 672 -30.92 78.92 -15.32
CA ASP A 672 -29.82 79.74 -15.94
C ASP A 672 -29.19 80.94 -15.15
N ASP A 673 -27.98 81.48 -15.44
CA ASP A 673 -27.09 81.42 -16.62
C ASP A 673 -25.57 81.64 -16.28
N GLU A 674 -24.69 81.74 -17.29
CA GLU A 674 -23.21 81.76 -17.30
C GLU A 674 -22.42 82.98 -16.73
N SER A 675 -21.07 82.78 -16.66
CA SER A 675 -19.98 83.72 -17.07
C SER A 675 -19.21 84.50 -15.96
N LYS A 676 -17.93 84.92 -16.08
CA LYS A 676 -16.79 84.73 -17.04
C LYS A 676 -15.45 85.06 -16.27
N VAL A 677 -14.38 84.24 -16.26
CA VAL A 677 -13.23 84.10 -17.21
C VAL A 677 -11.97 84.98 -16.95
N ALA A 678 -10.77 84.40 -17.19
CA ALA A 678 -9.42 85.00 -17.44
C ALA A 678 -8.49 85.44 -16.27
N TYR A 679 -7.13 85.36 -16.34
CA TYR A 679 -6.18 84.47 -17.07
C TYR A 679 -4.69 84.67 -16.60
N SER A 680 -3.75 83.85 -17.12
CA SER A 680 -2.25 84.00 -17.13
C SER A 680 -1.44 83.55 -15.89
N GLY A 681 -0.25 82.92 -15.99
CA GLY A 681 0.49 82.40 -17.18
C GLY A 681 2.00 82.08 -16.96
N LYS A 682 2.68 81.60 -18.03
CA LYS A 682 4.15 81.33 -18.24
C LYS A 682 4.76 79.94 -17.91
N ILE A 683 6.01 79.73 -18.38
CA ILE A 683 6.58 78.50 -19.00
C ILE A 683 8.12 78.34 -18.72
N HIS A 684 8.66 77.13 -18.96
CA HIS A 684 10.07 76.65 -19.04
C HIS A 684 10.75 76.13 -17.74
N ALA A 685 11.72 75.19 -17.76
CA ALA A 685 11.99 73.96 -18.57
C ALA A 685 13.41 73.39 -18.25
N THR A 686 13.62 72.06 -18.30
CA THR A 686 14.75 71.32 -18.98
C THR A 686 14.81 69.82 -18.58
N PHE A 687 15.27 68.99 -19.53
CA PHE A 687 15.86 67.61 -19.50
C PHE A 687 16.24 66.97 -18.14
N ASP A 688 16.26 65.65 -17.89
CA ASP A 688 15.99 64.40 -18.66
C ASP A 688 15.97 63.20 -17.66
N SER A 689 15.64 61.92 -17.94
CA SER A 689 15.07 61.16 -19.09
C SER A 689 14.26 59.93 -18.50
N ASP A 690 14.02 58.71 -19.02
CA ASP A 690 14.48 57.94 -20.21
C ASP A 690 13.52 56.74 -20.57
N ALA A 691 13.96 55.84 -21.46
CA ALA A 691 13.37 54.62 -22.05
C ALA A 691 13.43 53.34 -21.15
N GLU A 692 12.87 52.15 -21.48
CA GLU A 692 12.42 51.56 -22.77
C GLU A 692 11.07 50.79 -22.72
N GLU A 693 10.42 50.75 -23.91
CA GLU A 693 9.60 49.70 -24.60
C GLU A 693 8.82 48.60 -23.81
N ALA A 694 7.54 48.27 -24.07
CA ALA A 694 6.81 47.89 -25.32
C ALA A 694 7.13 46.45 -25.82
N LYS A 695 6.30 45.64 -26.50
CA LYS A 695 5.00 45.69 -27.24
C LYS A 695 4.24 44.34 -27.01
N SER A 696 2.98 44.05 -27.43
CA SER A 696 1.72 44.79 -27.72
C SER A 696 0.61 43.79 -28.15
N ASN A 697 -0.68 44.18 -28.15
CA ASN A 697 -1.75 43.97 -29.17
C ASN A 697 -1.88 42.63 -29.98
N GLN A 698 -3.06 42.11 -30.36
CA GLN A 698 -4.45 42.64 -30.38
C GLN A 698 -5.54 41.55 -30.62
N THR A 699 -6.79 41.87 -30.23
CA THR A 699 -8.14 41.63 -30.86
C THR A 699 -8.25 40.83 -32.18
N ASP A 700 -9.35 40.16 -32.56
CA ASP A 700 -10.66 39.78 -31.94
C ASP A 700 -11.42 38.85 -32.93
N ASN A 701 -12.45 38.10 -32.47
CA ASN A 701 -13.85 38.17 -32.96
C ASN A 701 -14.76 36.97 -32.60
N ASN A 702 -16.06 37.28 -32.46
CA ASN A 702 -17.22 36.37 -32.29
C ASN A 702 -17.76 35.92 -33.70
N PRO A 703 -18.88 35.14 -33.90
CA PRO A 703 -20.03 34.91 -33.01
C PRO A 703 -20.63 33.47 -32.94
N ASN A 704 -21.59 33.31 -32.02
CA ASN A 704 -22.60 32.24 -31.91
C ASN A 704 -23.85 32.59 -32.80
N PRO A 705 -24.98 31.83 -32.87
CA PRO A 705 -25.34 30.54 -32.24
C PRO A 705 -26.00 29.48 -33.19
N GLY A 706 -26.30 28.28 -32.66
CA GLY A 706 -27.21 27.33 -33.33
C GLY A 706 -27.49 26.02 -32.56
N SER A 707 -28.75 25.61 -32.44
CA SER A 707 -29.23 24.31 -31.91
C SER A 707 -30.61 24.00 -32.51
N PRO A 708 -31.07 22.73 -32.69
CA PRO A 708 -31.55 21.95 -31.54
C PRO A 708 -31.53 20.39 -31.61
N THR A 709 -31.66 19.76 -30.43
CA THR A 709 -32.44 18.52 -30.08
C THR A 709 -32.08 17.06 -30.47
N PHE A 710 -32.07 16.22 -29.40
CA PHE A 710 -32.71 14.89 -29.19
C PHE A 710 -31.99 13.52 -29.44
N SER A 711 -31.77 12.80 -28.31
CA SER A 711 -31.87 11.31 -28.06
C SER A 711 -30.96 10.32 -28.84
N ASN A 712 -30.54 9.14 -28.33
CA ASN A 712 -30.85 8.37 -27.11
C ASN A 712 -29.77 7.28 -26.84
N MET A 713 -29.93 6.50 -25.74
CA MET A 713 -29.36 5.15 -25.49
C MET A 713 -27.83 5.05 -25.19
N GLU A 714 -27.35 4.20 -24.27
CA GLU A 714 -28.04 3.36 -23.25
C GLU A 714 -27.10 3.03 -22.07
N ASN A 715 -27.64 2.71 -20.88
CA ASN A 715 -26.90 2.20 -19.72
C ASN A 715 -27.01 0.67 -19.64
N ILE A 716 -25.99 -0.02 -19.13
CA ILE A 716 -26.08 -1.42 -18.71
C ILE A 716 -25.48 -1.56 -17.30
N ASN A 717 -26.34 -1.86 -16.32
CA ASN A 717 -25.94 -2.52 -15.07
C ASN A 717 -25.78 -4.02 -15.34
N ILE A 718 -24.86 -4.67 -14.62
CA ILE A 718 -25.02 -6.06 -14.20
C ILE A 718 -24.66 -6.10 -12.72
N ASP A 719 -25.61 -6.55 -11.89
CA ASP A 719 -25.43 -6.77 -10.47
C ASP A 719 -25.06 -8.25 -10.22
N ASP A 720 -24.24 -8.54 -9.20
CA ASP A 720 -23.90 -9.91 -8.80
C ASP A 720 -25.08 -10.60 -8.08
N GLU A 721 -25.37 -11.85 -8.41
CA GLU A 721 -26.43 -12.65 -7.77
C GLU A 721 -25.86 -13.86 -7.00
N LYS A 722 -26.58 -14.33 -5.98
CA LYS A 722 -26.12 -15.28 -4.95
C LYS A 722 -26.69 -16.70 -5.11
N GLU A 723 -25.87 -17.65 -4.67
CA GLU A 723 -26.18 -18.86 -3.87
C GLU A 723 -27.39 -19.77 -4.19
N GLU A 724 -27.09 -21.08 -4.10
CA GLU A 724 -27.97 -22.20 -3.69
C GLU A 724 -28.85 -23.02 -4.68
N ASN A 725 -28.51 -24.32 -4.70
CA ASN A 725 -29.36 -25.52 -4.54
C ASN A 725 -29.89 -26.38 -5.73
N GLU A 726 -29.74 -27.70 -5.49
CA GLU A 726 -30.43 -28.90 -6.00
C GLU A 726 -30.62 -29.17 -7.52
N GLN A 727 -29.81 -30.08 -8.06
CA GLN A 727 -30.24 -31.48 -8.36
C GLN A 727 -29.06 -32.45 -8.56
#